data_AF-A0A8H8RKS3-F1
#
_entry.id   AF-A0A8H8RKS3-F1
#
_cell.length_a   1.000
_cell.length_b   1.000
_cell.length_c   1.000
_cell.angle_alpha   90.00
_cell.angle_beta   90.00
_cell.angle_gamma   90.00
#
_symmetry.space_group_name_H-M   'P 1'
#
loop_
_entity.id
_entity.type
_entity.pdbx_description
1 polymer ?
#
loop_
_entity_poly.entity_id
_entity_poly.type
_entity_poly.pdbx_seq_one_letter_code
_entity_poly.pdbx_strand_id
1 'polypeptide(L)'
;MSTPVERHALLLEQLHSSICLLGLLAERPANLDGLLLDHKEAFLEKGTSDNADSGEGYPEEDLEDVEIISAEDIKDRDTKALRSIVLDRLAETLARYKSDRAVKKGPILDPKHVSSTMMIIDEEHNMVKILCAKNEGLDQRNSTDDTDFLSCWKACMERISREGVAVEEDKFYMLDIILKYQRPRITYYLNKLRKALRVEQPAQSTTQDKRPRLSDEWLRRLPVLHTRSWIDDNENEFQFSVGSLDEAENISRAALSAQSLKNIKNEVDRIFRLIDQVSSLDETEDDHLSRAILKQLLPLLFSVWRSPRFQASIKSRLHARFEHLQHSEKRQNEAFTALKFLCRVYYSVDVFIQAAQSMPIFKSVECIPVPLQPAFPTKATPKPVRAQETPLETAESLGLYVHGIGWLHHLEKIAIKNSFRKLRGEKQLMMMPMVAGNDGLLITDLYEKPGFVSVMGGSLSKPKEMSCEDAEIYKENHIRGKFELEKTDEMPPKQGKFAPTCRRCHRPSSLRCSSCRSDYCSRACQKKHWSRHVFVCKLAKRPNDVDYLRIFIRKWSHAIGYEWREAQILSELYSDDDLCKTFGFNNCAERHDVGNLLCFYTHMTSKLSTNGVQVGVDEGNLGAYLAFVVELIQLEGKETYRDCTCFTWFLHRRSFIDCVIPNWAGDFAYQAAALRRLEYALSIEDRDDDAHPLSTSEREVLALYSILFRDFNNIPGPLTSKWLQFGFCFCTNRGQSMELAKLYVQLAKCGASLEEIARAYEEHTLPILMRRRGLNISLFKAKGIAFHRPDLEELGIYRLITEVSHTLSGRFCYCHLTRGYCHPKFESHLSRESDGDYGFHGTNTWERWQLFNFYKHVFGHPNFDARKMQEAKRNPDKEKLDQYLDSLVPDFRKNIADTVLGDIMFPKLKAGVRFPNGRPPCWCVMHDTIAPEGLGLFPLSIVSQLRAITQGDKEDALEDSNLIGT
;
A
#
# COMPACT_ATOMS: atom_id res chain seq x y z
N MET A 1 31.70 -53.18 13.42
CA MET A 1 31.42 -52.73 12.04
C MET A 1 31.27 -51.22 12.06
N SER A 2 31.85 -50.49 11.11
CA SER A 2 31.74 -49.01 11.05
C SER A 2 30.32 -48.57 10.71
N THR A 3 29.90 -47.43 11.24
CA THR A 3 28.56 -46.86 11.03
C THR A 3 28.37 -46.31 9.61
N PRO A 4 27.11 -46.11 9.16
CA PRO A 4 26.84 -45.48 7.86
C PRO A 4 27.43 -44.07 7.73
N VAL A 5 27.46 -43.31 8.83
CA VAL A 5 28.00 -41.94 8.88
C VAL A 5 29.52 -41.94 8.68
N GLU A 6 30.25 -42.84 9.36
CA GLU A 6 31.69 -43.00 9.17
C GLU A 6 32.03 -43.45 7.73
N ARG A 7 31.20 -44.30 7.12
CA ARG A 7 31.35 -44.69 5.71
C ARG A 7 31.15 -43.51 4.75
N HIS A 8 30.14 -42.67 4.99
CA HIS A 8 29.91 -41.47 4.17
C HIS A 8 31.02 -40.42 4.31
N ALA A 9 31.53 -40.21 5.53
CA ALA A 9 32.66 -39.30 5.77
C ALA A 9 33.92 -39.77 5.02
N LEU A 10 34.25 -41.07 5.13
CA LEU A 10 35.39 -41.67 4.42
C LEU A 10 35.24 -41.58 2.89
N LEU A 11 34.05 -41.84 2.36
CA LEU A 11 33.76 -41.71 0.93
C LEU A 11 33.91 -40.27 0.42
N LEU A 12 33.46 -39.28 1.18
CA LEU A 12 33.63 -37.86 0.82
C LEU A 12 35.10 -37.42 0.83
N GLU A 13 35.87 -37.88 1.82
CA GLU A 13 37.31 -37.62 1.92
C GLU A 13 38.10 -38.29 0.78
N GLN A 14 37.76 -39.54 0.43
CA GLN A 14 38.31 -40.25 -0.72
C GLN A 14 37.93 -39.59 -2.05
N LEU A 15 36.67 -39.15 -2.22
CA LEU A 15 36.21 -38.48 -3.44
C LEU A 15 36.92 -37.14 -3.66
N HIS A 16 37.02 -36.31 -2.61
CA HIS A 16 37.73 -35.03 -2.67
C HIS A 16 39.23 -35.24 -3.00
N SER A 17 39.87 -36.22 -2.34
CA SER A 17 41.27 -36.57 -2.60
C SER A 17 41.48 -37.08 -4.03
N SER A 18 40.54 -37.87 -4.56
CA SER A 18 40.56 -38.35 -5.95
C SER A 18 40.41 -37.20 -6.96
N ILE A 19 39.54 -36.23 -6.70
CA ILE A 19 39.35 -35.05 -7.56
C ILE A 19 40.61 -34.17 -7.59
N CYS A 20 41.23 -33.93 -6.42
CA CYS A 20 42.49 -33.18 -6.36
C CYS A 20 43.64 -33.91 -7.08
N LEU A 21 43.71 -35.24 -6.97
CA LEU A 21 44.71 -36.05 -7.68
C LEU A 21 44.48 -36.02 -9.20
N LEU A 22 43.23 -36.13 -9.65
CA LEU A 22 42.87 -36.04 -11.08
C LEU A 22 43.17 -34.67 -11.69
N GLY A 23 42.90 -33.57 -10.97
CA GLY A 23 43.28 -32.23 -11.42
C GLY A 23 44.79 -32.09 -11.64
N LEU A 24 45.59 -32.58 -10.69
CA LEU A 24 47.05 -32.55 -10.79
C LEU A 24 47.58 -33.48 -11.91
N LEU A 25 46.95 -34.63 -12.15
CA LEU A 25 47.27 -35.52 -13.27
C LEU A 25 46.90 -34.92 -14.64
N ALA A 26 45.91 -34.02 -14.70
CA ALA A 26 45.52 -33.32 -15.93
C ALA A 26 46.53 -32.21 -16.30
N GLU A 27 47.19 -31.57 -15.33
CA GLU A 27 48.24 -30.56 -15.53
C GLU A 27 49.61 -31.14 -15.94
N ARG A 28 49.69 -32.46 -16.24
CA ARG A 28 50.96 -33.15 -16.49
C ARG A 28 51.74 -32.60 -17.70
N PRO A 29 53.06 -32.36 -17.58
CA PRO A 29 53.93 -32.09 -18.73
C PRO A 29 53.92 -33.24 -19.74
N ALA A 30 54.01 -32.91 -21.04
CA ALA A 30 53.87 -33.90 -22.12
C ALA A 30 54.99 -34.97 -22.18
N ASN A 31 56.16 -34.72 -21.58
CA ASN A 31 57.30 -35.64 -21.52
C ASN A 31 57.83 -35.76 -20.08
N LEU A 32 57.19 -36.60 -19.26
CA LEU A 32 57.48 -36.70 -17.83
C LEU A 32 58.79 -37.43 -17.46
N ASP A 33 59.37 -38.20 -18.39
CA ASP A 33 60.73 -38.74 -18.23
C ASP A 33 61.82 -37.66 -18.49
N GLY A 34 61.42 -36.39 -18.67
CA GLY A 34 62.30 -35.24 -18.83
C GLY A 34 62.36 -34.30 -17.61
N LEU A 35 63.45 -34.43 -16.84
CA LEU A 35 64.15 -33.37 -16.07
C LEU A 35 63.57 -32.87 -14.71
N LEU A 36 64.44 -33.05 -13.69
CA LEU A 36 64.64 -32.30 -12.43
C LEU A 36 64.59 -30.75 -12.59
N LEU A 37 64.31 -29.88 -11.58
CA LEU A 37 63.93 -30.01 -10.16
C LEU A 37 62.54 -29.30 -9.92
N ASP A 38 62.15 -28.45 -8.94
CA ASP A 38 62.83 -27.67 -7.88
C ASP A 38 61.87 -27.26 -6.70
N HIS A 39 62.13 -26.14 -6.00
CA HIS A 39 61.70 -25.72 -4.65
C HIS A 39 61.36 -24.18 -4.58
N LYS A 40 60.67 -23.57 -3.58
CA LYS A 40 59.94 -23.98 -2.35
C LYS A 40 59.06 -22.81 -1.75
N GLU A 41 57.94 -23.14 -1.07
CA GLU A 41 57.34 -22.55 0.19
C GLU A 41 57.08 -21.02 0.37
N ALA A 42 56.23 -20.44 1.27
CA ALA A 42 55.09 -20.79 2.19
C ALA A 42 54.63 -19.49 2.98
N PHE A 43 53.64 -19.29 3.89
CA PHE A 43 52.41 -19.98 4.43
C PHE A 43 51.60 -19.06 5.42
N LEU A 44 50.26 -19.25 5.60
CA LEU A 44 49.45 -19.20 6.89
C LEU A 44 49.20 -17.84 7.64
N GLU A 45 48.18 -17.59 8.52
CA GLU A 45 46.77 -18.06 8.84
C GLU A 45 46.15 -17.06 9.92
N LYS A 46 45.07 -17.14 10.78
CA LYS A 46 43.98 -18.08 11.23
C LYS A 46 42.87 -17.38 12.11
N GLY A 47 41.60 -17.85 12.08
CA GLY A 47 40.56 -17.81 13.17
C GLY A 47 39.82 -16.48 13.52
N THR A 48 38.99 -16.27 14.58
CA THR A 48 38.10 -17.06 15.55
C THR A 48 37.64 -16.08 16.69
N SER A 49 36.62 -16.20 17.59
CA SER A 49 35.40 -17.03 17.89
C SER A 49 34.78 -16.57 19.25
N ASP A 50 33.53 -16.72 19.77
CA ASP A 50 32.12 -16.95 19.31
C ASP A 50 31.12 -16.87 20.54
N ASN A 51 29.78 -16.75 20.36
CA ASN A 51 28.63 -16.95 21.32
C ASN A 51 28.18 -15.82 22.31
N ALA A 52 26.94 -15.73 22.88
CA ALA A 52 25.54 -16.16 22.54
C ALA A 52 24.46 -15.68 23.59
N ASP A 53 23.16 -15.95 23.33
CA ASP A 53 21.94 -16.00 24.22
C ASP A 53 20.91 -14.81 24.20
N SER A 54 19.72 -14.98 24.82
CA SER A 54 18.41 -14.68 24.20
C SER A 54 17.24 -14.23 25.13
N GLY A 55 16.06 -13.87 24.55
CA GLY A 55 14.79 -13.67 25.27
C GLY A 55 13.62 -13.04 24.47
N GLU A 56 12.42 -13.64 24.50
CA GLU A 56 11.24 -13.24 23.68
C GLU A 56 9.95 -12.89 24.46
N GLY A 57 8.95 -12.31 23.78
CA GLY A 57 7.58 -12.09 24.29
C GLY A 57 6.51 -11.95 23.17
N TYR A 58 5.33 -12.55 23.35
CA TYR A 58 4.39 -12.87 22.26
C TYR A 58 3.08 -12.04 22.21
N PRO A 59 2.41 -11.91 21.04
CA PRO A 59 1.18 -11.11 20.87
C PRO A 59 -0.13 -11.94 20.71
N GLU A 60 -1.26 -11.25 20.53
CA GLU A 60 -2.61 -11.81 20.29
C GLU A 60 -2.99 -11.86 18.79
N GLU A 61 -4.07 -12.57 18.44
CA GLU A 61 -4.40 -13.03 17.07
C GLU A 61 -5.57 -12.26 16.40
N ASP A 62 -5.51 -12.12 15.07
CA ASP A 62 -6.52 -11.49 14.21
C ASP A 62 -7.69 -12.47 13.87
N LEU A 63 -8.90 -11.99 13.54
CA LEU A 63 -10.10 -12.83 13.31
C LEU A 63 -11.08 -12.33 12.19
N GLU A 64 -10.56 -11.87 11.05
CA GLU A 64 -11.37 -11.24 9.98
C GLU A 64 -11.51 -12.00 8.64
N ASP A 65 -11.42 -13.33 8.63
CA ASP A 65 -11.68 -14.13 7.40
C ASP A 65 -13.02 -14.87 7.44
N VAL A 66 -14.00 -14.44 6.66
CA VAL A 66 -15.05 -15.25 6.01
C VAL A 66 -15.32 -14.55 4.68
N GLU A 67 -14.92 -15.14 3.56
CA GLU A 67 -15.14 -14.54 2.24
C GLU A 67 -16.63 -14.43 1.92
N ILE A 68 -17.03 -13.32 1.29
CA ILE A 68 -18.37 -13.14 0.74
C ILE A 68 -18.40 -13.84 -0.60
N ILE A 69 -18.86 -15.09 -0.62
CA ILE A 69 -18.98 -15.89 -1.84
C ILE A 69 -20.29 -15.48 -2.55
N SER A 70 -20.18 -14.69 -3.63
CA SER A 70 -21.28 -14.55 -4.59
C SER A 70 -21.61 -15.90 -5.23
N ALA A 71 -22.89 -16.15 -5.50
CA ALA A 71 -23.33 -17.36 -6.19
C ALA A 71 -23.01 -17.32 -7.70
N GLU A 72 -22.93 -16.13 -8.31
CA GLU A 72 -22.63 -15.99 -9.74
C GLU A 72 -21.19 -16.40 -10.09
N ASP A 73 -20.24 -16.20 -9.16
CA ASP A 73 -18.80 -16.48 -9.33
C ASP A 73 -18.42 -17.98 -9.35
N ILE A 74 -19.33 -18.87 -8.93
CA ILE A 74 -18.94 -20.24 -8.53
C ILE A 74 -18.68 -21.17 -9.73
N LYS A 75 -19.22 -20.87 -10.91
CA LYS A 75 -19.22 -21.81 -12.05
C LYS A 75 -17.92 -21.90 -12.85
N ASP A 76 -16.97 -20.99 -12.67
CA ASP A 76 -15.73 -20.94 -13.47
C ASP A 76 -14.49 -20.54 -12.65
N ARG A 77 -14.43 -20.99 -11.39
CA ARG A 77 -13.25 -20.78 -10.52
C ARG A 77 -12.25 -21.93 -10.65
N ASP A 78 -10.99 -21.56 -10.87
CA ASP A 78 -9.81 -22.44 -10.92
C ASP A 78 -9.84 -23.50 -9.80
N THR A 79 -9.69 -24.78 -10.19
CA THR A 79 -9.65 -25.92 -9.25
C THR A 79 -8.59 -25.75 -8.16
N LYS A 80 -7.53 -24.97 -8.42
CA LYS A 80 -6.50 -24.60 -7.45
C LYS A 80 -7.03 -23.83 -6.24
N ALA A 81 -8.05 -22.99 -6.41
CA ALA A 81 -8.68 -22.27 -5.31
C ALA A 81 -9.41 -23.24 -4.37
N LEU A 82 -10.22 -24.14 -4.93
CA LEU A 82 -10.95 -25.14 -4.14
C LEU A 82 -10.00 -26.12 -3.41
N ARG A 83 -8.88 -26.51 -4.03
CA ARG A 83 -7.79 -27.29 -3.38
C ARG A 83 -7.30 -26.61 -2.08
N SER A 84 -7.09 -25.29 -2.09
CA SER A 84 -6.68 -24.54 -0.89
C SER A 84 -7.77 -24.52 0.17
N ILE A 85 -9.01 -24.17 -0.22
CA ILE A 85 -10.12 -24.04 0.72
C ILE A 85 -10.39 -25.38 1.44
N VAL A 86 -10.28 -26.52 0.74
CA VAL A 86 -10.38 -27.86 1.36
C VAL A 86 -9.33 -28.08 2.44
N LEU A 87 -8.07 -27.69 2.20
CA LEU A 87 -7.01 -27.77 3.22
C LEU A 87 -7.33 -26.87 4.42
N ASP A 88 -7.71 -25.61 4.18
CA ASP A 88 -8.05 -24.68 5.27
C ASP A 88 -9.26 -25.16 6.10
N ARG A 89 -10.26 -25.77 5.46
CA ARG A 89 -11.40 -26.39 6.16
C ARG A 89 -10.98 -27.63 6.93
N LEU A 90 -10.13 -28.49 6.38
CA LEU A 90 -9.65 -29.70 7.06
C LEU A 90 -8.74 -29.37 8.25
N ALA A 91 -7.81 -28.43 8.08
CA ALA A 91 -6.98 -27.91 9.16
C ALA A 91 -7.82 -27.28 10.28
N GLU A 92 -8.80 -26.42 9.97
CA GLU A 92 -9.70 -25.88 11.01
C GLU A 92 -10.53 -26.98 11.69
N THR A 93 -10.99 -27.99 10.93
CA THR A 93 -11.79 -29.10 11.46
C THR A 93 -10.95 -30.04 12.34
N LEU A 94 -9.65 -30.23 12.06
CA LEU A 94 -8.72 -30.96 12.93
C LEU A 94 -8.40 -30.23 14.24
N ALA A 95 -8.54 -28.90 14.31
CA ALA A 95 -8.35 -28.10 15.53
C ALA A 95 -9.56 -28.26 16.48
N ARG A 96 -9.66 -29.43 17.11
CA ARG A 96 -10.82 -29.96 17.85
C ARG A 96 -11.18 -29.23 19.15
N TYR A 97 -10.21 -28.57 19.78
CA TYR A 97 -10.35 -27.98 21.12
C TYR A 97 -10.12 -26.46 21.12
N LYS A 98 -10.64 -25.77 22.15
CA LYS A 98 -10.40 -24.34 22.37
C LYS A 98 -10.36 -24.00 23.86
N SER A 99 -9.17 -23.67 24.35
CA SER A 99 -8.88 -23.41 25.76
C SER A 99 -9.26 -21.99 26.17
N ASP A 100 -9.87 -21.80 27.34
CA ASP A 100 -10.16 -20.48 27.89
C ASP A 100 -9.00 -19.99 28.78
N ARG A 101 -8.29 -18.93 28.36
CA ARG A 101 -7.08 -18.42 29.03
C ARG A 101 -7.32 -17.93 30.47
N ALA A 102 -8.57 -17.74 30.88
CA ALA A 102 -8.93 -17.35 32.24
C ALA A 102 -8.82 -18.49 33.27
N VAL A 103 -8.91 -19.77 32.87
CA VAL A 103 -9.07 -20.89 33.82
C VAL A 103 -7.74 -21.61 34.08
N LYS A 104 -6.87 -21.00 34.89
CA LYS A 104 -5.63 -21.65 35.38
C LYS A 104 -5.90 -22.70 36.46
N LYS A 105 -6.37 -23.89 36.09
CA LYS A 105 -6.36 -25.11 36.93
C LYS A 105 -6.11 -26.38 36.10
N GLY A 106 -4.84 -26.73 35.94
CA GLY A 106 -4.40 -27.99 35.30
C GLY A 106 -2.90 -27.95 34.95
N PRO A 107 -2.18 -29.08 34.98
CA PRO A 107 -0.77 -29.13 34.60
C PRO A 107 -0.60 -29.13 33.08
N ILE A 108 0.10 -28.10 32.58
CA ILE A 108 0.81 -28.02 31.29
C ILE A 108 0.21 -28.86 30.14
N LEU A 109 -0.81 -28.31 29.47
CA LEU A 109 -1.12 -28.60 28.07
C LEU A 109 -0.93 -27.31 27.26
N ASP A 110 -0.45 -27.44 26.02
CA ASP A 110 -0.10 -26.32 25.15
C ASP A 110 -1.32 -25.42 24.87
N PRO A 111 -1.29 -24.11 25.18
CA PRO A 111 -2.47 -23.24 25.12
C PRO A 111 -2.97 -22.89 23.71
N LYS A 112 -2.45 -23.52 22.64
CA LYS A 112 -3.01 -23.47 21.29
C LYS A 112 -3.04 -24.87 20.67
N HIS A 113 -4.23 -25.37 20.32
CA HIS A 113 -4.37 -26.53 19.45
C HIS A 113 -4.28 -26.07 18.00
N VAL A 114 -3.20 -26.46 17.30
CA VAL A 114 -2.86 -26.00 15.95
C VAL A 114 -2.62 -27.21 15.05
N SER A 115 -3.42 -27.30 13.99
CA SER A 115 -3.31 -28.30 12.94
C SER A 115 -2.81 -27.67 11.63
N SER A 116 -2.15 -28.46 10.81
CA SER A 116 -1.73 -28.08 9.46
C SER A 116 -1.92 -29.25 8.51
N THR A 117 -2.27 -28.96 7.27
CA THR A 117 -2.56 -29.97 6.24
C THR A 117 -1.91 -29.59 4.91
N MET A 118 -1.28 -30.53 4.23
CA MET A 118 -0.70 -30.35 2.89
C MET A 118 -1.21 -31.41 1.93
N MET A 119 -1.50 -31.01 0.69
CA MET A 119 -1.98 -31.89 -0.39
C MET A 119 -0.84 -32.24 -1.34
N ILE A 120 -0.68 -33.53 -1.65
CA ILE A 120 0.10 -34.06 -2.76
C ILE A 120 -0.88 -34.75 -3.71
N ILE A 121 -0.84 -34.43 -5.00
CA ILE A 121 -1.85 -34.84 -5.97
C ILE A 121 -1.22 -35.73 -7.02
N ASP A 122 -1.89 -36.84 -7.32
CA ASP A 122 -1.57 -37.77 -8.40
C ASP A 122 -2.78 -37.77 -9.36
N GLU A 123 -2.70 -36.90 -10.38
CA GLU A 123 -3.80 -36.67 -11.32
C GLU A 123 -3.95 -37.86 -12.30
N GLU A 124 -2.90 -38.65 -12.53
CA GLU A 124 -2.95 -39.88 -13.34
C GLU A 124 -3.79 -40.96 -12.66
N HIS A 125 -3.52 -41.24 -11.37
CA HIS A 125 -4.21 -42.28 -10.61
C HIS A 125 -5.52 -41.81 -9.94
N ASN A 126 -5.94 -40.56 -10.18
CA ASN A 126 -7.11 -39.93 -9.53
C ASN A 126 -7.02 -40.01 -7.99
N MET A 127 -5.82 -39.77 -7.46
CA MET A 127 -5.47 -39.98 -6.06
C MET A 127 -4.92 -38.71 -5.41
N VAL A 128 -5.20 -38.54 -4.12
CA VAL A 128 -4.67 -37.44 -3.32
C VAL A 128 -4.14 -37.93 -1.97
N LYS A 129 -2.90 -37.55 -1.65
CA LYS A 129 -2.27 -37.80 -0.33
C LYS A 129 -2.33 -36.52 0.48
N ILE A 130 -2.89 -36.58 1.68
CA ILE A 130 -3.09 -35.43 2.57
C ILE A 130 -2.27 -35.66 3.84
N LEU A 131 -1.14 -34.95 3.93
CA LEU A 131 -0.28 -34.94 5.09
C LEU A 131 -0.92 -34.08 6.18
N CYS A 132 -1.21 -34.68 7.33
CA CYS A 132 -1.87 -34.03 8.46
C CYS A 132 -0.91 -33.94 9.65
N ALA A 133 -0.81 -32.75 10.26
CA ALA A 133 0.03 -32.49 11.42
C ALA A 133 -0.77 -31.77 12.53
N LYS A 134 -0.37 -32.00 13.78
CA LYS A 134 -0.90 -31.39 15.02
C LYS A 134 0.24 -31.19 16.01
N ASN A 135 0.22 -30.13 16.81
CA ASN A 135 1.24 -29.91 17.84
C ASN A 135 1.15 -30.93 19.00
N GLU A 136 -0.06 -31.45 19.29
CA GLU A 136 -0.25 -32.55 20.23
C GLU A 136 -0.15 -33.96 19.61
N GLY A 137 0.11 -34.04 18.29
CA GLY A 137 0.07 -35.28 17.50
C GLY A 137 -1.35 -35.73 17.17
N LEU A 138 -1.47 -36.60 16.15
CA LEU A 138 -2.72 -37.28 15.79
C LEU A 138 -2.87 -38.58 16.60
N ASP A 139 -1.79 -39.34 16.75
CA ASP A 139 -1.73 -40.59 17.52
C ASP A 139 -1.52 -40.30 19.03
N GLN A 140 -2.51 -39.68 19.66
CA GLN A 140 -2.49 -39.51 21.12
C GLN A 140 -2.61 -40.89 21.78
N ARG A 141 -1.71 -41.20 22.72
CA ARG A 141 -1.53 -42.57 23.29
C ARG A 141 -2.78 -43.26 23.88
N ASN A 142 -3.89 -42.54 24.06
CA ASN A 142 -5.16 -43.04 24.60
C ASN A 142 -6.42 -42.64 23.77
N SER A 143 -6.30 -42.15 22.52
CA SER A 143 -7.48 -41.80 21.69
C SER A 143 -7.25 -42.02 20.19
N THR A 144 -8.25 -42.60 19.52
CA THR A 144 -8.33 -42.79 18.07
C THR A 144 -9.22 -41.75 17.37
N ASP A 145 -9.78 -40.78 18.10
CA ASP A 145 -10.80 -39.86 17.57
C ASP A 145 -10.38 -39.14 16.28
N ASP A 146 -9.09 -38.80 16.16
CA ASP A 146 -8.52 -38.12 14.99
C ASP A 146 -8.40 -39.04 13.78
N THR A 147 -7.90 -40.27 13.97
CA THR A 147 -7.76 -41.28 12.92
C THR A 147 -9.10 -41.84 12.47
N ASP A 148 -10.06 -41.96 13.40
CA ASP A 148 -11.42 -42.40 13.13
C ASP A 148 -12.18 -41.32 12.33
N PHE A 149 -12.05 -40.04 12.71
CA PHE A 149 -12.61 -38.93 11.95
C PHE A 149 -12.03 -38.88 10.52
N LEU A 150 -10.70 -38.92 10.37
CA LEU A 150 -10.07 -38.89 9.05
C LEU A 150 -10.48 -40.09 8.19
N SER A 151 -10.67 -41.27 8.78
CA SER A 151 -11.14 -42.47 8.08
C SER A 151 -12.59 -42.34 7.61
N CYS A 152 -13.50 -41.87 8.48
CA CYS A 152 -14.90 -41.64 8.11
C CYS A 152 -15.06 -40.51 7.08
N TRP A 153 -14.23 -39.45 7.17
CA TRP A 153 -14.19 -38.35 6.22
C TRP A 153 -13.68 -38.82 4.85
N LYS A 154 -12.54 -39.52 4.79
CA LYS A 154 -12.02 -40.21 3.59
C LYS A 154 -13.10 -41.05 2.92
N ALA A 155 -13.76 -41.92 3.67
CA ALA A 155 -14.76 -42.83 3.11
C ALA A 155 -15.96 -42.11 2.49
N CYS A 156 -16.34 -40.94 3.03
CA CYS A 156 -17.39 -40.10 2.47
C CYS A 156 -16.91 -39.35 1.21
N MET A 157 -15.72 -38.72 1.26
CA MET A 157 -15.10 -38.03 0.12
C MET A 157 -14.93 -38.96 -1.09
N GLU A 158 -14.36 -40.15 -0.88
CA GLU A 158 -14.13 -41.12 -1.95
C GLU A 158 -15.43 -41.64 -2.55
N ARG A 159 -16.46 -41.87 -1.73
CA ARG A 159 -17.75 -42.37 -2.23
C ARG A 159 -18.44 -41.34 -3.11
N ILE A 160 -18.55 -40.09 -2.65
CA ILE A 160 -19.11 -38.99 -3.44
C ILE A 160 -18.31 -38.77 -4.73
N SER A 161 -16.97 -38.84 -4.68
CA SER A 161 -16.12 -38.64 -5.86
C SER A 161 -16.15 -39.80 -6.87
N ARG A 162 -16.52 -41.01 -6.42
CA ARG A 162 -16.80 -42.16 -7.28
C ARG A 162 -18.23 -42.12 -7.87
N GLU A 163 -19.21 -41.61 -7.13
CA GLU A 163 -20.62 -41.48 -7.55
C GLU A 163 -20.87 -40.19 -8.38
N GLY A 164 -20.00 -39.19 -8.26
CA GLY A 164 -20.03 -37.91 -9.00
C GLY A 164 -21.06 -36.88 -8.48
N VAL A 165 -22.06 -37.33 -7.73
CA VAL A 165 -23.10 -36.49 -7.12
C VAL A 165 -23.31 -36.92 -5.67
N ALA A 166 -23.36 -35.96 -4.74
CA ALA A 166 -23.69 -36.23 -3.35
C ALA A 166 -25.20 -36.27 -3.14
N VAL A 167 -25.73 -37.38 -2.61
CA VAL A 167 -27.13 -37.48 -2.16
C VAL A 167 -27.33 -36.80 -0.80
N GLU A 168 -28.57 -36.63 -0.33
CA GLU A 168 -28.83 -35.94 0.94
C GLU A 168 -28.28 -36.72 2.14
N GLU A 169 -28.31 -38.05 2.08
CA GLU A 169 -27.70 -38.96 3.05
C GLU A 169 -26.21 -38.66 3.26
N ASP A 170 -25.51 -38.24 2.21
CA ASP A 170 -24.07 -37.92 2.25
C ASP A 170 -23.82 -36.61 3.00
N LYS A 171 -24.66 -35.61 2.75
CA LYS A 171 -24.64 -34.31 3.43
C LYS A 171 -24.97 -34.49 4.90
N PHE A 172 -25.95 -35.32 5.23
CA PHE A 172 -26.28 -35.67 6.62
C PHE A 172 -25.18 -36.50 7.31
N TYR A 173 -24.51 -37.42 6.60
CA TYR A 173 -23.40 -38.20 7.14
C TYR A 173 -22.15 -37.33 7.38
N MET A 174 -21.74 -36.53 6.39
CA MET A 174 -20.63 -35.57 6.49
C MET A 174 -20.88 -34.57 7.63
N LEU A 175 -22.13 -34.10 7.79
CA LEU A 175 -22.51 -33.24 8.91
C LEU A 175 -22.45 -33.98 10.27
N ASP A 176 -22.90 -35.22 10.39
CA ASP A 176 -22.85 -35.94 11.67
C ASP A 176 -21.41 -36.26 12.11
N ILE A 177 -20.54 -36.70 11.20
CA ILE A 177 -19.13 -36.99 11.56
C ILE A 177 -18.39 -35.72 12.00
N ILE A 178 -18.65 -34.58 11.36
CA ILE A 178 -18.09 -33.29 11.78
C ILE A 178 -18.69 -32.85 13.12
N LEU A 179 -20.02 -32.91 13.31
CA LEU A 179 -20.67 -32.57 14.58
C LEU A 179 -20.17 -33.44 15.74
N LYS A 180 -19.98 -34.75 15.52
CA LYS A 180 -19.44 -35.69 16.51
C LYS A 180 -18.00 -35.33 16.89
N TYR A 181 -17.15 -35.05 15.90
CA TYR A 181 -15.72 -34.80 16.10
C TYR A 181 -15.44 -33.42 16.73
N GLN A 182 -16.03 -32.35 16.16
CA GLN A 182 -15.89 -30.96 16.62
C GLN A 182 -16.71 -30.61 17.87
N ARG A 183 -17.44 -31.57 18.46
CA ARG A 183 -18.27 -31.39 19.67
C ARG A 183 -17.62 -30.51 20.75
N PRO A 184 -16.34 -30.70 21.18
CA PRO A 184 -15.76 -29.89 22.27
C PRO A 184 -15.72 -28.39 21.94
N ARG A 185 -15.33 -28.03 20.71
CA ARG A 185 -15.26 -26.64 20.24
C ARG A 185 -16.65 -26.07 19.91
N ILE A 186 -17.60 -26.90 19.45
CA ILE A 186 -19.02 -26.50 19.30
C ILE A 186 -19.61 -26.15 20.67
N THR A 187 -19.46 -27.02 21.68
CA THR A 187 -19.93 -26.76 23.06
C THR A 187 -19.32 -25.49 23.64
N TYR A 188 -18.03 -25.22 23.43
CA TYR A 188 -17.39 -23.98 23.85
C TYR A 188 -18.08 -22.73 23.27
N TYR A 189 -18.39 -22.73 21.97
CA TYR A 189 -19.03 -21.59 21.32
C TYR A 189 -20.53 -21.48 21.66
N LEU A 190 -21.24 -22.59 21.86
CA LEU A 190 -22.61 -22.59 22.38
C LEU A 190 -22.67 -22.02 23.80
N ASN A 191 -21.71 -22.35 24.66
CA ASN A 191 -21.66 -21.79 26.02
C ASN A 191 -21.32 -20.29 26.02
N LYS A 192 -20.53 -19.80 25.05
CA LYS A 192 -20.38 -18.35 24.82
C LYS A 192 -21.67 -17.69 24.35
N LEU A 193 -22.42 -18.32 23.45
CA LEU A 193 -23.71 -17.81 22.98
C LEU A 193 -24.74 -17.73 24.12
N ARG A 194 -24.89 -18.82 24.89
CA ARG A 194 -25.69 -18.89 26.13
C ARG A 194 -25.30 -17.78 27.12
N LYS A 195 -24.01 -17.60 27.39
CA LYS A 195 -23.50 -16.57 28.31
C LYS A 195 -23.81 -15.15 27.85
N ALA A 196 -23.68 -14.85 26.56
CA ALA A 196 -24.04 -13.54 26.02
C ALA A 196 -25.55 -13.25 26.20
N LEU A 197 -26.39 -14.26 25.94
CA LEU A 197 -27.86 -14.17 25.94
C LEU A 197 -28.52 -14.20 27.34
N ARG A 198 -27.82 -14.61 28.40
CA ARG A 198 -28.37 -14.61 29.78
C ARG A 198 -28.58 -13.18 30.30
N VAL A 199 -29.82 -12.87 30.70
CA VAL A 199 -30.18 -11.60 31.35
C VAL A 199 -29.74 -11.63 32.81
N GLU A 200 -28.98 -10.63 33.23
CA GLU A 200 -28.63 -10.38 34.64
C GLU A 200 -29.48 -9.20 35.15
N GLN A 201 -30.06 -9.32 36.34
CA GLN A 201 -30.87 -8.25 36.93
C GLN A 201 -29.98 -7.07 37.36
N PRO A 202 -30.38 -5.81 37.10
CA PRO A 202 -29.52 -4.66 37.36
C PRO A 202 -29.42 -4.32 38.85
N ALA A 203 -28.20 -4.35 39.38
CA ALA A 203 -27.89 -3.73 40.67
C ALA A 203 -27.97 -2.19 40.56
N GLN A 204 -28.47 -1.54 41.62
CA GLN A 204 -28.71 -0.09 41.65
C GLN A 204 -27.40 0.71 41.73
N SER A 205 -27.20 1.72 40.87
CA SER A 205 -26.25 2.82 41.15
C SER A 205 -26.52 4.12 40.37
N THR A 206 -26.83 5.17 41.14
CA THR A 206 -26.43 6.60 41.00
C THR A 206 -26.46 7.36 39.66
N THR A 207 -27.07 8.55 39.71
CA THR A 207 -27.14 9.57 38.64
C THR A 207 -25.92 10.50 38.53
N GLN A 208 -25.30 10.56 37.34
CA GLN A 208 -24.74 11.73 36.62
C GLN A 208 -24.22 11.20 35.26
N ASP A 209 -24.30 11.87 34.10
CA ASP A 209 -24.17 13.30 33.77
C ASP A 209 -25.12 13.68 32.60
N LYS A 210 -25.68 14.91 32.61
CA LYS A 210 -26.67 15.37 31.61
C LYS A 210 -26.03 16.14 30.46
N ARG A 211 -25.48 15.40 29.49
CA ARG A 211 -25.40 15.91 28.10
C ARG A 211 -26.72 15.67 27.38
N PRO A 212 -27.27 16.64 26.62
CA PRO A 212 -28.41 16.40 25.76
C PRO A 212 -27.97 15.48 24.61
N ARG A 213 -28.35 14.20 24.70
CA ARG A 213 -28.42 13.31 23.53
C ARG A 213 -29.78 13.50 22.87
N LEU A 214 -29.83 13.27 21.56
CA LEU A 214 -31.09 13.17 20.83
C LEU A 214 -31.96 12.08 21.47
N SER A 215 -33.18 12.43 21.84
CA SER A 215 -34.21 11.52 22.31
C SER A 215 -35.01 10.94 21.14
N ASP A 216 -35.74 9.84 21.33
CA ASP A 216 -36.64 9.31 20.29
C ASP A 216 -37.71 10.32 19.88
N GLU A 217 -38.12 11.18 20.82
CA GLU A 217 -38.96 12.38 20.61
C GLU A 217 -38.39 13.33 19.54
N TRP A 218 -37.07 13.39 19.35
CA TRP A 218 -36.40 14.20 18.33
C TRP A 218 -36.37 13.48 16.97
N LEU A 219 -36.07 12.18 16.95
CA LEU A 219 -36.09 11.36 15.73
C LEU A 219 -37.49 11.29 15.11
N ARG A 220 -38.54 11.23 15.94
CA ARG A 220 -39.95 11.25 15.53
C ARG A 220 -40.45 12.62 15.01
N ARG A 221 -39.65 13.67 15.10
CA ARG A 221 -39.97 15.02 14.58
C ARG A 221 -39.27 15.34 13.26
N LEU A 222 -38.49 14.40 12.71
CA LEU A 222 -37.97 14.49 11.36
C LEU A 222 -39.12 14.27 10.36
N PRO A 223 -39.36 15.19 9.40
CA PRO A 223 -40.40 15.00 8.41
C PRO A 223 -39.97 13.93 7.39
N VAL A 224 -40.44 12.70 7.58
CA VAL A 224 -40.37 11.67 6.54
C VAL A 224 -41.23 12.15 5.37
N LEU A 225 -40.62 12.39 4.21
CA LEU A 225 -41.36 12.70 2.98
C LEU A 225 -42.03 11.40 2.48
N HIS A 226 -43.37 11.37 2.53
CA HIS A 226 -44.19 10.18 2.25
C HIS A 226 -44.39 9.90 0.74
N THR A 227 -43.94 10.81 -0.11
CA THR A 227 -43.90 10.68 -1.57
C THR A 227 -42.54 11.15 -2.08
N ARG A 228 -42.11 10.59 -3.21
CA ARG A 228 -41.00 11.10 -4.01
C ARG A 228 -41.46 11.16 -5.46
N SER A 229 -41.32 12.29 -6.12
CA SER A 229 -41.34 12.35 -7.58
C SER A 229 -39.90 12.29 -8.11
N TRP A 230 -39.75 11.77 -9.32
CA TRP A 230 -38.53 11.85 -10.12
C TRP A 230 -38.95 12.04 -11.57
N ILE A 231 -38.26 12.91 -12.30
CA ILE A 231 -38.49 13.15 -13.72
C ILE A 231 -37.27 12.61 -14.48
N ASP A 232 -37.49 11.88 -15.57
CA ASP A 232 -36.40 11.35 -16.40
C ASP A 232 -35.94 12.33 -17.48
N ASP A 233 -34.87 11.97 -18.19
CA ASP A 233 -34.26 12.75 -19.27
C ASP A 233 -35.17 12.92 -20.51
N ASN A 234 -36.42 12.45 -20.45
CA ASN A 234 -37.48 12.58 -21.46
C ASN A 234 -38.76 13.20 -20.87
N GLU A 235 -38.65 13.96 -19.78
CA GLU A 235 -39.72 14.69 -19.06
C GLU A 235 -40.82 13.83 -18.39
N ASN A 236 -40.65 12.52 -18.23
CA ASN A 236 -41.68 11.67 -17.63
C ASN A 236 -41.63 11.73 -16.09
N GLU A 237 -42.68 12.25 -15.45
CA GLU A 237 -42.79 12.27 -13.99
C GLU A 237 -43.23 10.89 -13.41
N PHE A 238 -42.35 10.28 -12.65
CA PHE A 238 -42.59 9.06 -11.87
C PHE A 238 -42.85 9.40 -10.40
N GLN A 239 -44.13 9.37 -9.99
CA GLN A 239 -44.52 9.57 -8.58
C GLN A 239 -44.53 8.25 -7.79
N PHE A 240 -43.56 8.09 -6.90
CA PHE A 240 -43.47 7.00 -5.94
C PHE A 240 -44.33 7.29 -4.70
N SER A 241 -45.57 6.81 -4.72
CA SER A 241 -46.39 6.71 -3.51
C SER A 241 -45.83 5.63 -2.58
N VAL A 242 -45.43 6.00 -1.36
CA VAL A 242 -45.07 5.01 -0.32
C VAL A 242 -46.36 4.42 0.24
N GLY A 243 -46.86 3.37 -0.42
CA GLY A 243 -48.03 2.62 0.02
C GLY A 243 -47.87 2.09 1.45
N SER A 244 -48.99 1.95 2.17
CA SER A 244 -48.97 1.34 3.51
C SER A 244 -48.49 -0.12 3.45
N LEU A 245 -47.97 -0.63 4.56
CA LEU A 245 -47.01 -1.75 4.59
C LEU A 245 -47.49 -3.12 4.05
N ASP A 246 -48.77 -3.26 3.70
CA ASP A 246 -49.43 -4.55 3.47
C ASP A 246 -49.78 -4.90 1.99
N GLU A 247 -49.74 -3.95 1.05
CA GLU A 247 -50.24 -4.19 -0.35
C GLU A 247 -49.14 -4.35 -1.43
N ALA A 248 -47.85 -4.41 -1.06
CA ALA A 248 -46.73 -4.46 -2.01
C ALA A 248 -46.48 -5.83 -2.69
N GLU A 249 -47.53 -6.62 -2.97
CA GLU A 249 -47.46 -7.82 -3.80
C GLU A 249 -47.94 -7.58 -5.25
N ASN A 250 -47.14 -6.90 -6.09
CA ASN A 250 -47.05 -7.21 -7.53
C ASN A 250 -45.90 -6.49 -8.28
N ILE A 251 -44.86 -7.27 -8.60
CA ILE A 251 -43.99 -7.24 -9.79
C ILE A 251 -43.63 -5.87 -10.41
N SER A 252 -42.35 -5.48 -10.28
CA SER A 252 -41.58 -4.88 -11.39
C SER A 252 -40.50 -5.86 -11.86
N ARG A 253 -40.15 -5.82 -13.15
CA ARG A 253 -39.53 -6.96 -13.88
C ARG A 253 -38.02 -6.87 -14.11
N ALA A 254 -37.37 -5.78 -13.69
CA ALA A 254 -35.99 -5.44 -14.07
C ALA A 254 -34.86 -6.07 -13.21
N ALA A 255 -35.17 -6.89 -12.19
CA ALA A 255 -34.19 -7.48 -11.27
C ALA A 255 -34.30 -9.01 -11.17
N LEU A 256 -33.79 -9.72 -12.17
CA LEU A 256 -33.87 -11.19 -12.29
C LEU A 256 -32.91 -11.95 -11.37
N SER A 257 -33.13 -11.84 -10.05
CA SER A 257 -32.67 -12.83 -9.07
C SER A 257 -33.58 -12.93 -7.82
N ALA A 258 -34.55 -12.02 -7.66
CA ALA A 258 -35.23 -11.79 -6.38
C ALA A 258 -36.30 -12.83 -5.96
N GLN A 259 -36.44 -13.96 -6.66
CA GLN A 259 -37.55 -14.92 -6.44
C GLN A 259 -37.51 -15.64 -5.07
N SER A 260 -36.41 -15.59 -4.32
CA SER A 260 -36.31 -16.14 -2.96
C SER A 260 -36.75 -15.18 -1.84
N LEU A 261 -36.96 -13.89 -2.11
CA LEU A 261 -37.01 -12.86 -1.06
C LEU A 261 -38.31 -12.80 -0.21
N LYS A 262 -39.37 -13.56 -0.51
CA LYS A 262 -40.61 -13.51 0.28
C LYS A 262 -40.47 -14.02 1.74
N ASN A 263 -39.38 -14.69 2.11
CA ASN A 263 -39.24 -15.37 3.42
C ASN A 263 -38.17 -14.81 4.39
N ILE A 264 -37.49 -13.71 4.08
CA ILE A 264 -36.33 -13.19 4.84
C ILE A 264 -36.59 -13.11 6.36
N LYS A 265 -37.69 -12.45 6.75
CA LYS A 265 -38.07 -12.25 8.15
C LYS A 265 -38.37 -13.58 8.83
N ASN A 266 -39.05 -14.49 8.13
CA ASN A 266 -39.44 -15.81 8.62
C ASN A 266 -38.22 -16.72 8.86
N GLU A 267 -37.20 -16.65 8.01
CA GLU A 267 -35.95 -17.41 8.15
C GLU A 267 -35.07 -16.87 9.28
N VAL A 268 -34.90 -15.54 9.39
CA VAL A 268 -34.16 -14.94 10.51
C VAL A 268 -34.86 -15.23 11.84
N ASP A 269 -36.18 -15.06 11.93
CA ASP A 269 -36.92 -15.40 13.15
C ASP A 269 -37.02 -16.93 13.39
N ARG A 270 -36.80 -17.79 12.38
CA ARG A 270 -36.60 -19.24 12.57
C ARG A 270 -35.21 -19.54 13.14
N ILE A 271 -34.16 -18.88 12.65
CA ILE A 271 -32.80 -18.97 13.20
C ILE A 271 -32.79 -18.55 14.67
N PHE A 272 -33.39 -17.41 15.03
CA PHE A 272 -33.42 -16.97 16.43
C PHE A 272 -34.23 -17.90 17.34
N ARG A 273 -35.36 -18.46 16.88
CA ARG A 273 -36.08 -19.52 17.62
C ARG A 273 -35.24 -20.77 17.85
N LEU A 274 -34.48 -21.23 16.85
CA LEU A 274 -33.57 -22.37 16.98
C LEU A 274 -32.38 -22.05 17.92
N ILE A 275 -31.83 -20.84 17.87
CA ILE A 275 -30.81 -20.35 18.82
C ILE A 275 -31.36 -20.36 20.26
N ASP A 276 -32.58 -19.88 20.47
CA ASP A 276 -33.22 -19.86 21.78
C ASP A 276 -33.50 -21.27 22.32
N GLN A 277 -33.86 -22.22 21.46
CA GLN A 277 -33.98 -23.64 21.81
C GLN A 277 -32.62 -24.25 22.24
N VAL A 278 -31.55 -24.10 21.46
CA VAL A 278 -30.22 -24.61 21.86
C VAL A 278 -29.67 -23.89 23.11
N SER A 279 -30.06 -22.63 23.31
CA SER A 279 -29.63 -21.82 24.46
C SER A 279 -30.41 -22.10 25.75
N SER A 280 -31.57 -22.75 25.67
CA SER A 280 -32.40 -23.12 26.82
C SER A 280 -32.22 -24.57 27.30
N LEU A 281 -31.67 -25.45 26.46
CA LEU A 281 -31.18 -26.77 26.90
C LEU A 281 -30.02 -26.61 27.89
N ASP A 282 -30.09 -27.31 29.03
CA ASP A 282 -29.06 -27.27 30.06
C ASP A 282 -27.83 -28.12 29.69
N GLU A 283 -26.73 -28.03 30.46
CA GLU A 283 -25.48 -28.74 30.14
C GLU A 283 -25.57 -30.28 30.30
N THR A 284 -26.64 -30.79 30.91
CA THR A 284 -26.86 -32.21 31.21
C THR A 284 -28.00 -32.88 30.43
N GLU A 285 -28.73 -32.14 29.58
CA GLU A 285 -29.86 -32.70 28.82
C GLU A 285 -29.49 -33.15 27.39
N ASP A 286 -30.23 -34.16 26.92
CA ASP A 286 -29.95 -35.07 25.80
C ASP A 286 -29.09 -34.54 24.62
N ASP A 287 -27.96 -35.23 24.39
CA ASP A 287 -27.07 -35.01 23.24
C ASP A 287 -27.78 -35.23 21.89
N HIS A 288 -28.76 -36.14 21.82
CA HIS A 288 -29.53 -36.37 20.62
C HIS A 288 -30.41 -35.16 20.28
N LEU A 289 -31.06 -34.54 21.27
CA LEU A 289 -31.88 -33.35 21.05
C LEU A 289 -31.04 -32.13 20.65
N SER A 290 -29.92 -31.89 21.37
CA SER A 290 -28.96 -30.85 21.01
C SER A 290 -28.43 -31.02 19.57
N ARG A 291 -28.07 -32.26 19.17
CA ARG A 291 -27.59 -32.56 17.82
C ARG A 291 -28.69 -32.44 16.77
N ALA A 292 -29.93 -32.82 17.07
CA ALA A 292 -31.07 -32.69 16.16
C ALA A 292 -31.42 -31.23 15.85
N ILE A 293 -31.31 -30.33 16.83
CA ILE A 293 -31.52 -28.89 16.60
C ILE A 293 -30.34 -28.29 15.83
N LEU A 294 -29.09 -28.68 16.13
CA LEU A 294 -27.92 -28.25 15.35
C LEU A 294 -28.01 -28.67 13.87
N LYS A 295 -28.49 -29.88 13.58
CA LYS A 295 -28.73 -30.34 12.19
C LYS A 295 -29.75 -29.49 11.42
N GLN A 296 -30.63 -28.74 12.10
CA GLN A 296 -31.53 -27.77 11.48
C GLN A 296 -30.99 -26.33 11.48
N LEU A 297 -30.31 -25.94 12.57
CA LEU A 297 -29.77 -24.59 12.75
C LEU A 297 -28.60 -24.31 11.81
N LEU A 298 -27.63 -25.22 11.70
CA LEU A 298 -26.39 -24.92 10.97
C LEU A 298 -26.57 -24.75 9.45
N PRO A 299 -27.35 -25.58 8.72
CA PRO A 299 -27.62 -25.35 7.29
C PRO A 299 -28.36 -24.04 7.04
N LEU A 300 -29.40 -23.75 7.84
CA LEU A 300 -30.22 -22.54 7.74
C LEU A 300 -29.41 -21.29 8.10
N LEU A 301 -28.58 -21.37 9.14
CA LEU A 301 -27.67 -20.29 9.52
C LEU A 301 -26.70 -19.99 8.36
N PHE A 302 -26.16 -21.01 7.70
CA PHE A 302 -25.22 -20.85 6.60
C PHE A 302 -25.86 -20.32 5.29
N SER A 303 -27.05 -20.80 4.90
CA SER A 303 -27.78 -20.27 3.74
C SER A 303 -28.09 -18.77 3.91
N VAL A 304 -28.45 -18.37 5.13
CA VAL A 304 -28.66 -16.97 5.49
C VAL A 304 -27.33 -16.21 5.59
N TRP A 305 -26.27 -16.76 6.18
CA TRP A 305 -24.98 -16.06 6.34
C TRP A 305 -24.26 -15.80 5.01
N ARG A 306 -24.54 -16.54 3.93
CA ARG A 306 -23.96 -16.33 2.60
C ARG A 306 -24.25 -14.92 2.02
N SER A 307 -25.36 -14.25 2.39
CA SER A 307 -25.68 -12.91 1.87
C SER A 307 -25.26 -11.77 2.82
N PRO A 308 -24.57 -10.72 2.34
CA PRO A 308 -24.27 -9.53 3.14
C PRO A 308 -25.52 -8.85 3.72
N ARG A 309 -26.63 -8.83 2.97
CA ARG A 309 -27.90 -8.25 3.41
C ARG A 309 -28.50 -9.02 4.60
N PHE A 310 -28.30 -10.33 4.63
CA PHE A 310 -28.76 -11.18 5.73
C PHE A 310 -27.84 -11.14 6.96
N GLN A 311 -26.51 -11.01 6.77
CA GLN A 311 -25.59 -10.74 7.88
C GLN A 311 -25.95 -9.42 8.60
N ALA A 312 -26.34 -8.38 7.84
CA ALA A 312 -26.85 -7.14 8.40
C ALA A 312 -28.16 -7.35 9.20
N SER A 313 -29.10 -8.16 8.70
CA SER A 313 -30.33 -8.52 9.42
C SER A 313 -30.06 -9.24 10.74
N ILE A 314 -29.14 -10.21 10.78
CA ILE A 314 -28.73 -10.89 12.02
C ILE A 314 -28.10 -9.90 12.99
N LYS A 315 -27.20 -9.02 12.51
CA LYS A 315 -26.54 -7.99 13.34
C LYS A 315 -27.54 -6.98 13.91
N SER A 316 -28.55 -6.56 13.14
CA SER A 316 -29.65 -5.69 13.58
C SER A 316 -30.52 -6.38 14.64
N ARG A 317 -30.87 -7.66 14.44
CA ARG A 317 -31.65 -8.45 15.42
C ARG A 317 -30.90 -8.67 16.73
N LEU A 318 -29.57 -8.83 16.69
CA LEU A 318 -28.71 -8.81 17.87
C LEU A 318 -28.63 -7.43 18.53
N HIS A 319 -28.60 -6.33 17.75
CA HIS A 319 -28.58 -4.98 18.30
C HIS A 319 -29.82 -4.72 19.17
N ALA A 320 -31.01 -4.85 18.59
CA ALA A 320 -32.29 -4.67 19.28
C ALA A 320 -32.46 -5.59 20.50
N ARG A 321 -31.88 -6.81 20.47
CA ARG A 321 -31.92 -7.76 21.58
C ARG A 321 -30.99 -7.42 22.75
N PHE A 322 -29.97 -6.57 22.54
CA PHE A 322 -28.98 -6.18 23.56
C PHE A 322 -29.03 -4.69 23.93
N GLU A 323 -29.90 -3.90 23.31
CA GLU A 323 -29.95 -2.43 23.37
C GLU A 323 -30.07 -1.85 24.80
N HIS A 324 -30.76 -2.55 25.70
CA HIS A 324 -30.99 -2.12 27.09
C HIS A 324 -30.14 -2.87 28.14
N LEU A 325 -29.18 -3.70 27.72
CA LEU A 325 -28.40 -4.57 28.61
C LEU A 325 -26.99 -4.03 28.89
N GLN A 326 -26.53 -4.19 30.14
CA GLN A 326 -25.15 -3.83 30.50
C GLN A 326 -24.13 -4.65 29.69
N HIS A 327 -23.08 -3.95 29.22
CA HIS A 327 -22.06 -4.48 28.30
C HIS A 327 -22.59 -4.95 26.94
N SER A 328 -23.63 -4.29 26.40
CA SER A 328 -24.24 -4.58 25.09
C SER A 328 -23.24 -4.82 23.95
N GLU A 329 -22.30 -3.90 23.67
CA GLU A 329 -21.28 -4.06 22.61
C GLU A 329 -20.42 -5.33 22.79
N LYS A 330 -20.14 -5.73 24.03
CA LYS A 330 -19.41 -6.98 24.33
C LYS A 330 -20.29 -8.21 24.11
N ARG A 331 -21.53 -8.21 24.60
CA ARG A 331 -22.49 -9.33 24.43
C ARG A 331 -22.84 -9.56 22.96
N GLN A 332 -23.06 -8.47 22.21
CA GLN A 332 -23.25 -8.49 20.75
C GLN A 332 -22.07 -9.17 20.05
N ASN A 333 -20.83 -8.76 20.37
CA ASN A 333 -19.62 -9.33 19.77
C ASN A 333 -19.39 -10.80 20.17
N GLU A 334 -19.64 -11.19 21.42
CA GLU A 334 -19.55 -12.59 21.86
C GLU A 334 -20.58 -13.49 21.16
N ALA A 335 -21.84 -13.04 21.05
CA ALA A 335 -22.89 -13.76 20.33
C ALA A 335 -22.62 -13.86 18.82
N PHE A 336 -22.25 -12.74 18.17
CA PHE A 336 -21.94 -12.72 16.74
C PHE A 336 -20.73 -13.59 16.39
N THR A 337 -19.70 -13.61 17.25
CA THR A 337 -18.52 -14.48 17.09
C THR A 337 -18.88 -15.96 17.22
N ALA A 338 -19.78 -16.31 18.15
CA ALA A 338 -20.26 -17.68 18.29
C ALA A 338 -21.06 -18.14 17.07
N LEU A 339 -21.98 -17.31 16.57
CA LEU A 339 -22.76 -17.62 15.36
C LEU A 339 -21.88 -17.71 14.11
N LYS A 340 -20.88 -16.80 13.95
CA LYS A 340 -19.88 -16.85 12.87
C LYS A 340 -19.08 -18.17 12.90
N PHE A 341 -18.74 -18.69 14.09
CA PHE A 341 -18.07 -19.99 14.19
C PHE A 341 -19.01 -21.16 13.88
N LEU A 342 -20.23 -21.17 14.41
CA LEU A 342 -21.22 -22.23 14.12
C LEU A 342 -21.52 -22.32 12.61
N CYS A 343 -21.58 -21.18 11.93
CA CYS A 343 -21.67 -21.11 10.47
C CYS A 343 -20.46 -21.74 9.75
N ARG A 344 -19.22 -21.55 10.26
CA ARG A 344 -18.00 -22.16 9.69
C ARG A 344 -18.01 -23.69 9.76
N VAL A 345 -18.67 -24.29 10.76
CA VAL A 345 -18.78 -25.75 10.89
C VAL A 345 -19.56 -26.36 9.71
N TYR A 346 -20.67 -25.73 9.28
CA TYR A 346 -21.39 -26.19 8.09
C TYR A 346 -20.71 -25.79 6.78
N TYR A 347 -20.01 -24.67 6.74
CA TYR A 347 -19.19 -24.30 5.57
C TYR A 347 -18.11 -25.35 5.26
N SER A 348 -17.54 -26.03 6.27
CA SER A 348 -16.68 -27.21 6.02
C SER A 348 -17.43 -28.33 5.29
N VAL A 349 -18.69 -28.61 5.64
CA VAL A 349 -19.52 -29.61 4.92
C VAL A 349 -19.73 -29.18 3.47
N ASP A 350 -20.17 -27.95 3.23
CA ASP A 350 -20.43 -27.39 1.89
C ASP A 350 -19.20 -27.52 0.98
N VAL A 351 -18.01 -27.13 1.49
CA VAL A 351 -16.72 -27.26 0.78
C VAL A 351 -16.34 -28.71 0.50
N PHE A 352 -16.44 -29.61 1.49
CA PHE A 352 -16.04 -31.01 1.30
C PHE A 352 -16.95 -31.73 0.29
N ILE A 353 -18.25 -31.50 0.38
CA ILE A 353 -19.24 -32.02 -0.59
C ILE A 353 -18.94 -31.45 -2.00
N GLN A 354 -18.77 -30.13 -2.13
CA GLN A 354 -18.45 -29.49 -3.42
C GLN A 354 -17.15 -30.03 -4.03
N ALA A 355 -16.09 -30.19 -3.23
CA ALA A 355 -14.81 -30.70 -3.69
C ALA A 355 -14.88 -32.16 -4.12
N ALA A 356 -15.55 -33.03 -3.36
CA ALA A 356 -15.70 -34.44 -3.73
C ALA A 356 -16.49 -34.60 -5.05
N GLN A 357 -17.54 -33.81 -5.26
CA GLN A 357 -18.32 -33.82 -6.51
C GLN A 357 -17.56 -33.27 -7.72
N SER A 358 -16.80 -32.18 -7.54
CA SER A 358 -16.18 -31.45 -8.66
C SER A 358 -14.76 -31.91 -9.02
N MET A 359 -14.08 -32.66 -8.15
CA MET A 359 -12.66 -32.99 -8.32
C MET A 359 -12.41 -34.51 -8.30
N PRO A 360 -12.08 -35.13 -9.45
CA PRO A 360 -11.82 -36.58 -9.56
C PRO A 360 -10.69 -37.12 -8.67
N ILE A 361 -9.76 -36.25 -8.23
CA ILE A 361 -8.62 -36.63 -7.39
C ILE A 361 -9.00 -37.16 -6.00
N PHE A 362 -10.26 -36.98 -5.56
CA PHE A 362 -10.75 -37.53 -4.31
C PHE A 362 -11.29 -38.96 -4.43
N LYS A 363 -11.26 -39.62 -5.60
CA LYS A 363 -11.69 -41.03 -5.74
C LYS A 363 -10.87 -42.00 -4.90
N SER A 364 -9.61 -41.65 -4.63
CA SER A 364 -8.69 -42.32 -3.70
C SER A 364 -7.99 -41.28 -2.82
N VAL A 365 -8.15 -41.37 -1.50
CA VAL A 365 -7.60 -40.41 -0.52
C VAL A 365 -6.70 -41.13 0.48
N GLU A 366 -5.47 -40.68 0.67
CA GLU A 366 -4.55 -41.21 1.68
C GLU A 366 -4.23 -40.12 2.72
N CYS A 367 -4.76 -40.27 3.94
CA CYS A 367 -4.43 -39.36 5.05
C CYS A 367 -3.16 -39.87 5.76
N ILE A 368 -2.08 -39.11 5.70
CA ILE A 368 -0.76 -39.49 6.25
C ILE A 368 -0.49 -38.66 7.52
N PRO A 369 -0.37 -39.27 8.71
CA PRO A 369 -0.02 -38.55 9.93
C PRO A 369 1.48 -38.18 9.94
N VAL A 370 1.79 -36.94 10.32
CA VAL A 370 3.17 -36.48 10.55
C VAL A 370 3.57 -36.71 12.01
N PRO A 371 4.60 -37.52 12.31
CA PRO A 371 4.99 -37.84 13.69
C PRO A 371 5.75 -36.69 14.37
N LEU A 372 5.62 -36.59 15.70
CA LEU A 372 6.46 -35.70 16.52
C LEU A 372 7.95 -36.11 16.43
N GLN A 373 8.84 -35.15 16.18
CA GLN A 373 10.28 -35.40 16.30
C GLN A 373 10.71 -35.48 17.78
N PRO A 374 11.53 -36.48 18.16
CA PRO A 374 12.18 -36.49 19.47
C PRO A 374 13.30 -35.45 19.52
N ALA A 375 13.41 -34.71 20.63
CA ALA A 375 14.44 -33.69 20.81
C ALA A 375 15.84 -34.32 20.97
N PHE A 376 16.81 -33.85 20.18
CA PHE A 376 18.21 -34.30 20.24
C PHE A 376 19.01 -33.57 21.34
N PRO A 377 19.77 -34.27 22.19
CA PRO A 377 20.68 -33.65 23.16
C PRO A 377 22.00 -33.23 22.51
N THR A 378 22.45 -31.99 22.77
CA THR A 378 23.69 -31.43 22.23
C THR A 378 24.92 -31.72 23.10
N LYS A 379 25.91 -32.46 22.56
CA LYS A 379 27.37 -32.28 22.76
C LYS A 379 28.19 -33.38 22.07
N ALA A 380 29.23 -32.98 21.34
CA ALA A 380 30.35 -33.84 20.92
C ALA A 380 31.65 -33.00 20.85
N THR A 381 32.80 -33.63 21.13
CA THR A 381 34.10 -32.95 21.34
C THR A 381 35.03 -33.02 20.12
N PRO A 382 35.94 -32.05 19.92
CA PRO A 382 36.95 -32.09 18.86
C PRO A 382 38.00 -33.18 19.06
N LYS A 383 38.66 -33.59 17.97
CA LYS A 383 39.81 -34.52 17.94
C LYS A 383 41.01 -33.88 17.23
N PRO A 384 42.26 -34.34 17.51
CA PRO A 384 43.48 -33.63 17.11
C PRO A 384 43.89 -33.85 15.65
N VAL A 385 44.67 -32.89 15.14
CA VAL A 385 45.22 -32.85 13.77
C VAL A 385 46.28 -33.95 13.57
N ARG A 386 46.14 -34.73 12.49
CA ARG A 386 47.24 -35.56 11.94
C ARG A 386 48.08 -34.76 10.94
N ALA A 387 49.35 -35.14 10.80
CA ALA A 387 50.19 -34.63 9.70
C ALA A 387 49.57 -35.02 8.34
N GLN A 388 49.71 -34.14 7.35
CA GLN A 388 49.03 -34.27 6.06
C GLN A 388 49.83 -35.11 5.05
N GLU A 389 49.15 -36.08 4.44
CA GLU A 389 49.66 -37.00 3.43
C GLU A 389 50.07 -36.29 2.13
N THR A 390 51.02 -36.89 1.40
CA THR A 390 51.51 -36.43 0.10
C THR A 390 50.75 -37.07 -1.08
N PRO A 391 50.83 -36.52 -2.31
CA PRO A 391 50.08 -37.05 -3.46
C PRO A 391 50.34 -38.52 -3.78
N LEU A 392 51.53 -39.04 -3.44
CA LEU A 392 51.89 -40.45 -3.65
C LEU A 392 51.21 -41.36 -2.61
N GLU A 393 51.29 -41.00 -1.33
CA GLU A 393 50.58 -41.69 -0.23
C GLU A 393 49.05 -41.64 -0.45
N THR A 394 48.53 -40.50 -0.96
CA THR A 394 47.12 -40.38 -1.37
C THR A 394 46.78 -41.36 -2.50
N ALA A 395 47.61 -41.48 -3.54
CA ALA A 395 47.39 -42.44 -4.63
C ALA A 395 47.42 -43.91 -4.13
N GLU A 396 48.37 -44.26 -3.27
CA GLU A 396 48.48 -45.58 -2.64
C GLU A 396 47.27 -45.89 -1.75
N SER A 397 46.79 -44.92 -0.96
CA SER A 397 45.59 -45.06 -0.11
C SER A 397 44.29 -45.27 -0.92
N LEU A 398 44.27 -44.81 -2.17
CA LEU A 398 43.20 -45.03 -3.15
C LEU A 398 43.41 -46.31 -3.99
N GLY A 399 44.48 -47.08 -3.72
CA GLY A 399 44.79 -48.35 -4.38
C GLY A 399 45.49 -48.23 -5.74
N LEU A 400 46.06 -47.06 -6.06
CA LEU A 400 46.67 -46.76 -7.37
C LEU A 400 48.20 -46.86 -7.32
N TYR A 401 48.76 -47.96 -7.85
CA TYR A 401 50.20 -48.20 -7.88
C TYR A 401 50.88 -47.52 -9.08
N VAL A 402 51.59 -46.41 -8.83
CA VAL A 402 52.28 -45.62 -9.87
C VAL A 402 53.56 -46.30 -10.34
N HIS A 403 53.63 -46.67 -11.62
CA HIS A 403 54.80 -47.32 -12.22
C HIS A 403 55.44 -46.42 -13.29
N GLY A 404 56.67 -45.98 -13.04
CA GLY A 404 57.47 -45.16 -13.96
C GLY A 404 58.35 -44.14 -13.22
N ILE A 405 59.64 -44.08 -13.54
CA ILE A 405 60.63 -43.31 -12.77
C ILE A 405 60.36 -41.79 -12.88
N GLY A 406 60.03 -41.28 -14.07
CA GLY A 406 59.64 -39.87 -14.26
C GLY A 406 58.39 -39.49 -13.46
N TRP A 407 57.41 -40.40 -13.36
CA TRP A 407 56.18 -40.19 -12.59
C TRP A 407 56.41 -40.13 -11.08
N LEU A 408 57.12 -41.11 -10.52
CA LEU A 408 57.48 -41.12 -9.10
C LEU A 408 58.23 -39.84 -8.74
N HIS A 409 59.26 -39.51 -9.50
CA HIS A 409 60.06 -38.31 -9.24
C HIS A 409 59.27 -37.00 -9.40
N HIS A 410 58.32 -36.92 -10.34
CA HIS A 410 57.46 -35.75 -10.51
C HIS A 410 56.50 -35.56 -9.33
N LEU A 411 55.82 -36.62 -8.87
CA LEU A 411 54.92 -36.57 -7.72
C LEU A 411 55.69 -36.30 -6.40
N GLU A 412 56.99 -36.61 -6.36
CA GLU A 412 57.85 -36.31 -5.22
C GLU A 412 58.33 -34.86 -5.15
N LYS A 413 58.44 -34.13 -6.28
CA LYS A 413 58.92 -32.73 -6.34
C LYS A 413 58.12 -31.82 -5.40
N ILE A 414 58.82 -31.04 -4.57
CA ILE A 414 58.18 -30.16 -3.58
C ILE A 414 57.34 -29.06 -4.23
N ALA A 415 57.70 -28.57 -5.43
CA ALA A 415 56.84 -27.68 -6.21
C ALA A 415 55.46 -28.32 -6.50
N ILE A 416 55.41 -29.59 -6.92
CA ILE A 416 54.17 -30.32 -7.19
C ILE A 416 53.38 -30.60 -5.91
N LYS A 417 54.06 -31.01 -4.82
CA LYS A 417 53.45 -31.14 -3.49
C LYS A 417 52.87 -29.80 -2.99
N ASN A 418 53.49 -28.67 -3.30
CA ASN A 418 52.99 -27.35 -2.96
C ASN A 418 51.87 -26.86 -3.90
N SER A 419 51.88 -27.21 -5.19
CA SER A 419 50.73 -26.98 -6.09
C SER A 419 49.51 -27.79 -5.64
N PHE A 420 49.68 -29.05 -5.21
CA PHE A 420 48.61 -29.85 -4.60
C PHE A 420 48.05 -29.16 -3.34
N ARG A 421 48.93 -28.67 -2.46
CA ARG A 421 48.55 -27.85 -1.27
C ARG A 421 47.89 -26.52 -1.64
N LYS A 422 48.22 -25.92 -2.79
CA LYS A 422 47.70 -24.62 -3.24
C LYS A 422 46.37 -24.73 -4.02
N LEU A 423 46.16 -25.81 -4.76
CA LEU A 423 44.82 -26.23 -5.21
C LEU A 423 43.91 -26.50 -3.99
N ARG A 424 44.50 -26.90 -2.85
CA ARG A 424 43.87 -26.99 -1.54
C ARG A 424 43.88 -25.67 -0.73
N GLY A 425 44.40 -24.54 -1.26
CA GLY A 425 44.47 -23.26 -0.54
C GLY A 425 45.13 -22.03 -1.22
N GLU A 426 44.42 -20.90 -1.15
CA GLU A 426 44.89 -19.49 -1.19
C GLU A 426 44.97 -18.68 -2.51
N LYS A 427 44.90 -17.33 -2.34
CA LYS A 427 44.71 -16.24 -3.33
C LYS A 427 45.84 -15.19 -3.28
N GLN A 428 45.68 -14.09 -4.05
CA GLN A 428 46.44 -12.80 -4.10
C GLN A 428 47.49 -12.71 -5.24
N LEU A 429 47.95 -11.53 -5.72
CA LEU A 429 47.89 -10.13 -5.23
C LEU A 429 48.14 -9.11 -6.39
N MET A 430 47.66 -7.86 -6.28
CA MET A 430 48.31 -6.60 -6.76
C MET A 430 47.71 -5.39 -5.99
N MET A 431 48.35 -4.21 -5.99
CA MET A 431 48.04 -3.10 -5.05
C MET A 431 47.76 -1.72 -5.68
N MET A 432 46.97 -0.90 -4.98
CA MET A 432 47.08 0.57 -4.97
C MET A 432 46.67 1.14 -3.58
N PRO A 433 46.83 2.44 -3.27
CA PRO A 433 47.26 2.89 -1.94
C PRO A 433 46.17 2.96 -0.85
N MET A 434 46.61 2.84 0.41
CA MET A 434 45.80 3.06 1.60
C MET A 434 45.56 4.55 1.86
N VAL A 435 44.33 4.89 2.26
CA VAL A 435 44.04 5.97 3.22
C VAL A 435 43.44 5.28 4.46
N ALA A 436 43.97 5.57 5.64
CA ALA A 436 43.59 4.84 6.86
C ALA A 436 42.29 5.39 7.47
N GLY A 437 41.39 4.49 7.85
CA GLY A 437 40.25 4.79 8.73
C GLY A 437 39.02 5.39 8.05
N ASN A 438 38.26 4.58 7.29
CA ASN A 438 36.79 4.60 7.30
C ASN A 438 36.23 3.37 6.55
N ASP A 439 35.07 2.87 6.99
CA ASP A 439 34.46 1.59 6.55
C ASP A 439 33.75 1.62 5.18
N GLY A 440 34.11 2.56 4.30
CA GLY A 440 33.49 2.71 2.99
C GLY A 440 33.74 1.53 2.06
N LEU A 441 32.79 1.31 1.14
CA LEU A 441 32.97 0.41 -0.02
C LEU A 441 33.14 1.21 -1.30
N LEU A 442 34.16 0.86 -2.06
CA LEU A 442 34.38 1.32 -3.43
C LEU A 442 34.07 0.16 -4.39
N ILE A 443 33.13 0.37 -5.31
CA ILE A 443 32.80 -0.56 -6.39
C ILE A 443 33.11 0.16 -7.72
N THR A 444 33.87 -0.50 -8.59
CA THR A 444 34.32 0.05 -9.87
C THR A 444 34.09 -0.96 -11.00
N ASP A 445 33.40 -0.55 -12.06
CA ASP A 445 33.14 -1.40 -13.23
C ASP A 445 34.43 -1.84 -13.94
N LEU A 446 34.50 -3.11 -14.35
CA LEU A 446 35.58 -3.61 -15.18
C LEU A 446 35.15 -3.58 -16.65
N TYR A 447 35.50 -2.51 -17.37
CA TYR A 447 35.15 -2.32 -18.78
C TYR A 447 35.62 -3.46 -19.72
N GLU A 448 36.65 -4.21 -19.32
CA GLU A 448 37.17 -5.38 -20.04
C GLU A 448 36.38 -6.67 -19.77
N LYS A 449 35.50 -6.69 -18.74
CA LYS A 449 34.69 -7.84 -18.33
C LYS A 449 33.26 -7.40 -17.95
N PRO A 450 32.35 -7.21 -18.93
CA PRO A 450 30.96 -6.85 -18.66
C PRO A 450 30.28 -7.82 -17.69
N GLY A 451 29.64 -7.29 -16.64
CA GLY A 451 29.04 -8.08 -15.57
C GLY A 451 29.96 -8.38 -14.37
N PHE A 452 31.21 -7.90 -14.41
CA PHE A 452 32.16 -7.96 -13.30
C PHE A 452 32.59 -6.57 -12.83
N VAL A 453 32.85 -6.46 -11.53
CA VAL A 453 33.29 -5.24 -10.86
C VAL A 453 34.46 -5.53 -9.92
N SER A 454 35.30 -4.53 -9.70
CA SER A 454 36.34 -4.54 -8.69
C SER A 454 35.80 -3.88 -7.41
N VAL A 455 35.75 -4.62 -6.31
CA VAL A 455 35.32 -4.10 -5.01
C VAL A 455 36.50 -4.00 -4.04
N MET A 456 36.62 -2.87 -3.36
CA MET A 456 37.63 -2.58 -2.35
C MET A 456 36.96 -1.96 -1.11
N GLY A 457 37.54 -2.18 0.07
CA GLY A 457 37.06 -1.60 1.32
C GLY A 457 36.17 -2.53 2.14
N GLY A 458 35.67 -2.01 3.26
CA GLY A 458 35.09 -2.83 4.31
C GLY A 458 36.07 -3.92 4.77
N SER A 459 35.65 -5.18 4.73
CA SER A 459 36.54 -6.33 5.04
C SER A 459 37.63 -6.60 3.98
N LEU A 460 37.53 -6.03 2.77
CA LEU A 460 38.48 -6.26 1.67
C LEU A 460 39.60 -5.23 1.70
N SER A 461 40.72 -5.60 2.33
CA SER A 461 41.97 -4.82 2.36
C SER A 461 42.69 -4.66 1.02
N LYS A 462 42.21 -5.36 -0.04
CA LYS A 462 42.74 -5.38 -1.40
C LYS A 462 41.56 -5.48 -2.38
N PRO A 463 41.65 -4.91 -3.61
CA PRO A 463 40.57 -5.01 -4.58
C PRO A 463 40.33 -6.47 -4.99
N LYS A 464 39.08 -6.89 -4.97
CA LYS A 464 38.61 -8.23 -5.38
C LYS A 464 37.69 -8.06 -6.59
N GLU A 465 38.03 -8.70 -7.70
CA GLU A 465 37.10 -8.92 -8.82
C GLU A 465 36.00 -9.91 -8.39
N MET A 466 34.75 -9.60 -8.70
CA MET A 466 33.60 -10.50 -8.57
C MET A 466 32.47 -10.08 -9.53
N SER A 467 31.41 -10.88 -9.68
CA SER A 467 30.26 -10.48 -10.50
C SER A 467 29.52 -9.28 -9.87
N CYS A 468 28.67 -8.60 -10.65
CA CYS A 468 27.81 -7.56 -10.09
C CYS A 468 26.91 -8.09 -8.96
N GLU A 469 26.40 -9.32 -9.09
CA GLU A 469 25.56 -9.99 -8.09
C GLU A 469 26.35 -10.31 -6.81
N ASP A 470 27.56 -10.89 -6.93
CA ASP A 470 28.48 -11.07 -5.80
C ASP A 470 28.84 -9.75 -5.10
N ALA A 471 28.94 -8.65 -5.86
CA ALA A 471 29.30 -7.34 -5.34
C ALA A 471 28.13 -6.65 -4.63
N GLU A 472 26.91 -6.84 -5.11
CA GLU A 472 25.69 -6.43 -4.40
C GLU A 472 25.50 -7.24 -3.12
N ILE A 473 25.67 -8.57 -3.17
CA ILE A 473 25.63 -9.44 -1.97
C ILE A 473 26.74 -9.06 -0.99
N TYR A 474 27.98 -8.87 -1.44
CA TYR A 474 29.09 -8.45 -0.57
C TYR A 474 28.86 -7.04 0.03
N LYS A 475 28.28 -6.11 -0.75
CA LYS A 475 27.88 -4.80 -0.25
C LYS A 475 26.77 -4.89 0.79
N GLU A 476 25.74 -5.69 0.54
CA GLU A 476 24.67 -5.91 1.51
C GLU A 476 25.23 -6.57 2.78
N ASN A 477 26.04 -7.61 2.66
CA ASN A 477 26.70 -8.29 3.78
C ASN A 477 27.58 -7.36 4.62
N HIS A 478 28.31 -6.44 4.00
CA HIS A 478 29.11 -5.43 4.71
C HIS A 478 28.21 -4.40 5.42
N ILE A 479 27.18 -3.87 4.74
CA ILE A 479 26.18 -2.97 5.33
C ILE A 479 25.52 -3.62 6.54
N ARG A 480 25.10 -4.88 6.38
CA ARG A 480 24.44 -5.68 7.42
C ARG A 480 25.35 -5.91 8.61
N GLY A 481 26.57 -6.40 8.38
CA GLY A 481 27.58 -6.57 9.44
C GLY A 481 27.92 -5.27 10.17
N LYS A 482 27.84 -4.11 9.51
CA LYS A 482 28.03 -2.78 10.13
C LYS A 482 26.84 -2.29 10.94
N PHE A 483 25.64 -2.81 10.69
CA PHE A 483 24.47 -2.64 11.55
C PHE A 483 24.27 -3.82 12.54
N GLU A 484 25.31 -4.63 12.77
CA GLU A 484 25.29 -5.82 13.64
C GLU A 484 24.25 -6.88 13.23
N LEU A 485 23.92 -6.91 11.93
CA LEU A 485 23.02 -7.89 11.32
C LEU A 485 23.81 -9.05 10.70
N GLU A 486 23.26 -10.26 10.84
CA GLU A 486 23.59 -11.46 10.05
C GLU A 486 23.78 -11.14 8.54
N LYS A 487 24.68 -11.83 7.83
CA LYS A 487 24.81 -11.68 6.37
C LYS A 487 23.55 -12.16 5.63
N THR A 488 23.36 -11.75 4.37
CA THR A 488 22.23 -12.16 3.53
C THR A 488 22.22 -13.68 3.26
N ASP A 489 23.40 -14.31 3.16
CA ASP A 489 23.57 -15.77 3.10
C ASP A 489 23.47 -16.48 4.46
N GLU A 490 23.60 -15.73 5.56
CA GLU A 490 23.41 -16.20 6.94
C GLU A 490 22.00 -15.90 7.48
N MET A 491 21.14 -15.25 6.69
CA MET A 491 19.77 -14.93 7.08
C MET A 491 18.97 -16.21 7.34
N PRO A 492 18.30 -16.36 8.49
CA PRO A 492 17.33 -17.43 8.66
C PRO A 492 16.20 -17.27 7.62
N PRO A 493 15.66 -18.37 7.06
CA PRO A 493 14.64 -18.32 6.01
C PRO A 493 13.37 -17.61 6.52
N LYS A 494 13.27 -16.32 6.17
CA LYS A 494 12.28 -15.30 6.58
C LYS A 494 11.43 -15.65 7.81
N GLN A 495 12.07 -15.59 8.98
CA GLN A 495 11.39 -15.42 10.27
C GLN A 495 11.88 -14.14 10.96
N GLY A 496 11.03 -13.55 11.81
CA GLY A 496 11.34 -12.31 12.52
C GLY A 496 11.11 -11.03 11.69
N LYS A 497 10.76 -9.95 12.38
CA LYS A 497 10.71 -8.58 11.85
C LYS A 497 11.64 -7.73 12.70
N PHE A 498 12.42 -6.86 12.07
CA PHE A 498 13.31 -5.89 12.74
C PHE A 498 12.67 -5.25 13.98
N ALA A 499 13.47 -5.07 15.03
CA ALA A 499 13.12 -4.25 16.19
C ALA A 499 12.68 -2.85 15.69
N PRO A 500 11.38 -2.49 15.76
CA PRO A 500 10.89 -1.39 14.93
C PRO A 500 11.26 -0.03 15.52
N THR A 501 11.43 0.96 14.66
CA THR A 501 11.69 2.34 15.08
C THR A 501 10.40 3.14 15.23
N CYS A 502 10.34 4.04 16.21
CA CYS A 502 9.15 4.83 16.45
C CYS A 502 8.84 5.79 15.29
N ARG A 503 7.66 5.67 14.68
CA ARG A 503 7.20 6.52 13.56
C ARG A 503 7.13 8.02 13.88
N ARG A 504 7.29 8.41 15.15
CA ARG A 504 7.28 9.81 15.64
C ARG A 504 8.60 10.29 16.23
N CYS A 505 9.47 9.38 16.69
CA CYS A 505 10.64 9.69 17.53
C CYS A 505 11.93 8.99 17.08
N HIS A 506 11.83 8.05 16.13
CA HIS A 506 12.86 7.19 15.53
C HIS A 506 13.68 6.30 16.48
N ARG A 507 13.67 6.56 17.80
CA ARG A 507 14.17 5.62 18.83
C ARG A 507 13.42 4.27 18.76
N PRO A 508 14.03 3.16 19.25
CA PRO A 508 13.39 1.85 19.32
C PRO A 508 11.97 1.89 19.90
N SER A 509 11.09 1.06 19.35
CA SER A 509 9.71 0.92 19.78
C SER A 509 9.52 -0.28 20.70
N SER A 510 8.64 -0.11 21.68
CA SER A 510 8.12 -1.18 22.53
C SER A 510 6.59 -1.28 22.46
N LEU A 511 5.96 -0.41 21.67
CA LEU A 511 4.51 -0.31 21.50
C LEU A 511 4.17 -0.22 20.02
N ARG A 512 3.09 -0.88 19.62
CA ARG A 512 2.52 -0.77 18.26
C ARG A 512 1.08 -0.28 18.34
N CYS A 513 0.63 0.40 17.30
CA CYS A 513 -0.80 0.62 17.09
C CYS A 513 -1.45 -0.72 16.76
N SER A 514 -2.53 -1.07 17.48
CA SER A 514 -3.11 -2.42 17.49
C SER A 514 -3.51 -2.93 16.11
N SER A 515 -4.04 -2.08 15.23
CA SER A 515 -4.67 -2.55 13.98
C SER A 515 -3.81 -2.37 12.71
N CYS A 516 -2.99 -1.31 12.63
CA CYS A 516 -2.08 -1.10 11.49
C CYS A 516 -0.63 -1.52 11.78
N ARG A 517 -0.33 -1.90 13.03
CA ARG A 517 0.98 -2.34 13.52
C ARG A 517 2.12 -1.30 13.45
N SER A 518 1.83 -0.02 13.13
CA SER A 518 2.83 1.06 13.17
C SER A 518 3.34 1.37 14.58
N ASP A 519 4.60 1.78 14.68
CA ASP A 519 5.41 1.58 15.88
C ASP A 519 5.74 2.86 16.68
N TYR A 520 5.88 2.70 18.01
CA TYR A 520 6.02 3.80 18.98
C TYR A 520 6.98 3.52 20.15
N CYS A 521 7.84 4.49 20.47
CA CYS A 521 8.76 4.46 21.61
C CYS A 521 8.07 4.76 22.96
N SER A 522 6.82 5.24 22.94
CA SER A 522 5.99 5.48 24.14
C SER A 522 4.53 5.76 23.77
N ARG A 523 3.61 5.54 24.71
CA ARG A 523 2.20 6.01 24.59
C ARG A 523 2.11 7.53 24.37
N ALA A 524 3.07 8.30 24.89
CA ALA A 524 3.17 9.73 24.65
C ALA A 524 3.49 10.05 23.18
N CYS A 525 4.43 9.33 22.56
CA CYS A 525 4.74 9.47 21.13
C CYS A 525 3.61 8.95 20.24
N GLN A 526 2.92 7.87 20.63
CA GLN A 526 1.68 7.42 19.97
C GLN A 526 0.61 8.52 20.01
N LYS A 527 0.28 9.06 21.19
CA LYS A 527 -0.72 10.13 21.37
C LYS A 527 -0.33 11.43 20.63
N LYS A 528 0.97 11.78 20.57
CA LYS A 528 1.51 12.92 19.80
C LYS A 528 1.61 12.69 18.28
N HIS A 529 1.41 11.46 17.80
CA HIS A 529 1.36 11.14 16.36
C HIS A 529 -0.06 10.79 15.91
N TRP A 530 -0.93 10.38 16.84
CA TRP A 530 -2.27 9.87 16.58
C TRP A 530 -3.03 10.72 15.58
N SER A 531 -3.09 12.04 15.78
CA SER A 531 -3.79 13.01 14.92
C SER A 531 -3.26 13.16 13.47
N ARG A 532 -2.24 12.40 13.07
CA ARG A 532 -1.81 12.22 11.67
C ARG A 532 -1.82 10.75 11.28
N HIS A 533 -1.33 9.90 12.19
CA HIS A 533 -1.28 8.46 12.03
C HIS A 533 -2.62 7.81 11.70
N VAL A 534 -3.67 8.28 12.36
CA VAL A 534 -4.94 7.58 12.45
C VAL A 534 -5.68 7.51 11.09
N PHE A 535 -5.40 8.45 10.20
CA PHE A 535 -5.93 8.49 8.83
C PHE A 535 -5.33 7.42 7.91
N VAL A 536 -4.11 6.98 8.18
CA VAL A 536 -3.42 5.88 7.48
C VAL A 536 -3.43 4.57 8.29
N CYS A 537 -4.40 4.43 9.21
CA CYS A 537 -4.48 3.31 10.14
C CYS A 537 -5.67 2.39 9.83
N LYS A 538 -5.43 1.08 9.72
CA LYS A 538 -6.44 0.01 9.60
C LYS A 538 -7.31 -0.21 10.85
N LEU A 539 -7.67 0.86 11.58
CA LEU A 539 -8.55 0.72 12.76
C LEU A 539 -10.00 0.51 12.28
N ALA A 540 -10.75 -0.41 12.89
CA ALA A 540 -12.19 -0.57 12.59
C ALA A 540 -13.05 0.64 13.03
N LYS A 541 -12.49 1.52 13.86
CA LYS A 541 -12.98 2.88 14.14
C LYS A 541 -11.95 3.88 13.58
N ARG A 542 -11.67 3.78 12.28
CA ARG A 542 -10.88 4.77 11.52
C ARG A 542 -11.62 6.11 11.62
N PRO A 543 -10.92 7.23 11.84
CA PRO A 543 -11.53 8.53 11.69
C PRO A 543 -12.05 8.64 10.27
N ASN A 544 -13.31 8.98 10.22
CA ASN A 544 -14.08 9.12 9.02
C ASN A 544 -13.71 10.41 8.28
N ASP A 545 -14.41 10.66 7.19
CA ASP A 545 -14.09 11.69 6.22
C ASP A 545 -14.32 13.08 6.84
N VAL A 546 -15.26 13.17 7.79
CA VAL A 546 -15.47 14.33 8.65
C VAL A 546 -14.28 14.60 9.59
N ASP A 547 -13.64 13.57 10.17
CA ASP A 547 -12.42 13.77 10.96
C ASP A 547 -11.21 14.17 10.10
N TYR A 548 -11.19 13.79 8.82
CA TYR A 548 -10.15 14.16 7.86
C TYR A 548 -10.35 15.62 7.39
N LEU A 549 -11.58 16.01 7.07
CA LEU A 549 -12.02 17.40 6.91
C LEU A 549 -11.62 18.28 8.12
N ARG A 550 -11.69 17.77 9.34
CA ARG A 550 -11.23 18.48 10.56
C ARG A 550 -9.72 18.74 10.62
N ILE A 551 -8.89 18.12 9.77
CA ILE A 551 -7.52 18.56 9.55
C ILE A 551 -7.53 19.88 8.77
N PHE A 552 -8.26 19.94 7.66
CA PHE A 552 -8.32 21.12 6.79
C PHE A 552 -8.94 22.32 7.48
N ILE A 553 -10.04 22.13 8.23
CA ILE A 553 -10.61 23.15 9.12
C ILE A 553 -9.54 23.76 10.04
N ARG A 554 -8.80 22.92 10.78
CA ARG A 554 -7.76 23.40 11.72
C ARG A 554 -6.58 24.08 11.02
N LYS A 555 -6.14 23.56 9.87
CA LYS A 555 -5.11 24.21 9.05
C LYS A 555 -5.58 25.60 8.62
N TRP A 556 -6.81 25.71 8.12
CA TRP A 556 -7.41 26.96 7.64
C TRP A 556 -7.50 28.02 8.75
N SER A 557 -7.97 27.66 9.95
CA SER A 557 -7.99 28.56 11.11
C SER A 557 -6.62 29.11 11.52
N HIS A 558 -5.51 28.47 11.12
CA HIS A 558 -4.13 28.93 11.35
C HIS A 558 -3.46 29.56 10.11
N ALA A 559 -4.22 29.72 9.03
CA ALA A 559 -3.78 30.26 7.75
C ALA A 559 -4.51 31.52 7.30
N ILE A 560 -5.74 31.78 7.78
CA ILE A 560 -6.50 33.01 7.52
C ILE A 560 -5.60 34.25 7.69
N GLY A 561 -5.52 35.07 6.64
CA GLY A 561 -4.69 36.28 6.58
C GLY A 561 -3.26 36.04 6.09
N TYR A 562 -2.88 34.79 5.79
CA TYR A 562 -1.60 34.41 5.22
C TYR A 562 -1.82 33.71 3.88
N GLU A 563 -2.00 34.50 2.81
CA GLU A 563 -2.37 34.03 1.45
C GLU A 563 -1.51 32.85 0.94
N TRP A 564 -0.22 32.78 1.28
CA TRP A 564 0.63 31.65 0.89
C TRP A 564 0.27 30.34 1.60
N ARG A 565 -0.19 30.39 2.86
CA ARG A 565 -0.69 29.23 3.61
C ARG A 565 -2.07 28.82 3.14
N GLU A 566 -2.96 29.79 2.92
CA GLU A 566 -4.29 29.53 2.35
C GLU A 566 -4.15 28.79 1.01
N ALA A 567 -3.31 29.30 0.11
CA ALA A 567 -3.08 28.66 -1.19
C ALA A 567 -2.36 27.30 -1.09
N GLN A 568 -1.49 27.07 -0.09
CA GLN A 568 -0.96 25.74 0.18
C GLN A 568 -2.09 24.79 0.62
N ILE A 569 -2.96 25.21 1.53
CA ILE A 569 -4.05 24.39 2.07
C ILE A 569 -5.08 24.08 0.98
N LEU A 570 -5.36 25.02 0.07
CA LEU A 570 -6.21 24.79 -1.09
C LEU A 570 -5.56 23.82 -2.08
N SER A 571 -4.24 23.89 -2.29
CA SER A 571 -3.54 22.89 -3.11
C SER A 571 -3.44 21.51 -2.44
N GLU A 572 -3.51 21.42 -1.11
CA GLU A 572 -3.57 20.15 -0.37
C GLU A 572 -5.00 19.59 -0.25
N LEU A 573 -6.02 20.46 -0.23
CA LEU A 573 -7.44 20.06 -0.16
C LEU A 573 -7.91 19.53 -1.51
N TYR A 574 -7.66 20.28 -2.58
CA TYR A 574 -8.06 19.90 -3.94
C TYR A 574 -7.19 18.81 -4.55
N SER A 575 -6.16 18.30 -3.84
CA SER A 575 -5.47 17.06 -4.23
C SER A 575 -6.22 15.78 -3.81
N ASP A 576 -7.39 15.92 -3.19
CA ASP A 576 -8.18 14.83 -2.63
C ASP A 576 -9.62 14.93 -3.17
N ASP A 577 -9.83 14.40 -4.38
CA ASP A 577 -11.09 14.56 -5.13
C ASP A 577 -12.28 13.95 -4.38
N ASP A 578 -12.05 12.84 -3.69
CA ASP A 578 -13.03 12.12 -2.87
C ASP A 578 -13.52 12.99 -1.70
N LEU A 579 -12.59 13.57 -0.94
CA LEU A 579 -12.93 14.54 0.11
C LEU A 579 -13.62 15.79 -0.45
N CYS A 580 -13.20 16.28 -1.62
CA CYS A 580 -13.81 17.42 -2.27
C CYS A 580 -15.27 17.15 -2.68
N LYS A 581 -15.53 16.01 -3.31
CA LYS A 581 -16.86 15.59 -3.78
C LYS A 581 -17.80 15.19 -2.63
N THR A 582 -17.28 14.53 -1.59
CA THR A 582 -18.01 14.22 -0.35
C THR A 582 -18.63 15.47 0.28
N PHE A 583 -17.84 16.54 0.42
CA PHE A 583 -18.20 17.72 1.21
C PHE A 583 -18.61 18.95 0.38
N GLY A 584 -18.66 18.85 -0.95
CA GLY A 584 -19.13 19.93 -1.84
C GLY A 584 -18.09 21.01 -2.15
N PHE A 585 -16.79 20.73 -1.96
CA PHE A 585 -15.73 21.67 -2.34
C PHE A 585 -15.55 21.76 -3.87
N ASN A 586 -15.99 20.77 -4.64
CA ASN A 586 -16.09 20.90 -6.09
C ASN A 586 -17.09 21.98 -6.52
N ASN A 587 -18.18 22.21 -5.76
CA ASN A 587 -19.17 23.26 -6.04
C ASN A 587 -18.66 24.69 -5.78
N CYS A 588 -17.55 24.85 -5.04
CA CYS A 588 -16.97 26.15 -4.73
C CYS A 588 -16.33 26.75 -5.99
N ALA A 589 -16.71 27.98 -6.35
CA ALA A 589 -16.18 28.67 -7.53
C ALA A 589 -15.04 29.64 -7.20
N GLU A 590 -14.96 30.08 -5.93
CA GLU A 590 -14.01 31.09 -5.44
C GLU A 590 -13.46 30.70 -4.04
N ARG A 591 -12.32 31.27 -3.67
CA ARG A 591 -11.67 31.07 -2.36
C ARG A 591 -12.59 31.45 -1.19
N HIS A 592 -13.49 32.40 -1.41
CA HIS A 592 -14.49 32.80 -0.43
C HIS A 592 -15.54 31.69 -0.17
N ASP A 593 -16.01 30.99 -1.21
CA ASP A 593 -16.90 29.82 -1.04
C ASP A 593 -16.23 28.75 -0.16
N VAL A 594 -14.96 28.41 -0.46
CA VAL A 594 -14.20 27.42 0.31
C VAL A 594 -14.03 27.84 1.77
N GLY A 595 -13.74 29.13 2.00
CA GLY A 595 -13.67 29.71 3.35
C GLY A 595 -14.99 29.63 4.10
N ASN A 596 -16.11 29.96 3.44
CA ASN A 596 -17.46 29.87 4.02
C ASN A 596 -17.84 28.41 4.32
N LEU A 597 -17.52 27.47 3.44
CA LEU A 597 -17.80 26.05 3.60
C LEU A 597 -16.97 25.41 4.73
N LEU A 598 -15.68 25.74 4.84
CA LEU A 598 -14.84 25.33 5.98
C LEU A 598 -15.33 25.94 7.30
N CYS A 599 -15.79 27.20 7.29
CA CYS A 599 -16.40 27.84 8.45
C CYS A 599 -17.72 27.14 8.83
N PHE A 600 -18.59 26.85 7.86
CA PHE A 600 -19.83 26.11 8.04
C PHE A 600 -19.60 24.74 8.68
N TYR A 601 -18.68 23.93 8.14
CA TYR A 601 -18.33 22.64 8.73
C TYR A 601 -17.65 22.75 10.12
N THR A 602 -17.02 23.89 10.44
CA THR A 602 -16.55 24.17 11.80
C THR A 602 -17.73 24.26 12.78
N HIS A 603 -18.79 24.97 12.42
CA HIS A 603 -20.01 25.04 13.23
C HIS A 603 -20.77 23.70 13.26
N MET A 604 -20.93 23.01 12.13
CA MET A 604 -21.61 21.71 12.06
C MET A 604 -20.92 20.64 12.90
N THR A 605 -19.60 20.48 12.77
CA THR A 605 -18.84 19.52 13.60
C THR A 605 -18.77 19.91 15.08
N SER A 606 -19.07 21.17 15.43
CA SER A 606 -19.25 21.61 16.82
C SER A 606 -20.64 21.32 17.39
N LYS A 607 -21.73 21.45 16.60
CA LYS A 607 -23.12 21.19 17.03
C LYS A 607 -23.45 19.69 17.03
N LEU A 608 -23.10 18.99 15.95
CA LEU A 608 -23.48 17.58 15.71
C LEU A 608 -22.43 16.56 16.15
N SER A 609 -21.21 17.00 16.47
CA SER A 609 -19.99 16.16 16.51
C SER A 609 -19.63 15.53 15.15
N THR A 610 -18.47 14.87 15.08
CA THR A 610 -18.00 14.13 13.90
C THR A 610 -19.00 13.05 13.45
N ASN A 611 -19.58 12.35 14.42
CA ASN A 611 -20.46 11.22 14.14
C ASN A 611 -21.80 11.68 13.57
N GLY A 612 -22.34 12.81 14.04
CA GLY A 612 -23.61 13.34 13.53
C GLY A 612 -23.49 13.83 12.09
N VAL A 613 -22.41 14.55 11.75
CA VAL A 613 -22.15 14.93 10.34
C VAL A 613 -21.93 13.69 9.46
N GLN A 614 -21.27 12.64 9.97
CA GLN A 614 -21.03 11.42 9.20
C GLN A 614 -22.32 10.66 8.84
N VAL A 615 -23.38 10.71 9.67
CA VAL A 615 -24.66 10.08 9.31
C VAL A 615 -25.15 10.58 7.95
N GLY A 616 -25.07 11.89 7.68
CA GLY A 616 -25.40 12.45 6.37
C GLY A 616 -24.46 12.01 5.23
N VAL A 617 -23.19 11.72 5.52
CA VAL A 617 -22.25 11.14 4.54
C VAL A 617 -22.66 9.70 4.22
N ASP A 618 -22.86 8.88 5.25
CA ASP A 618 -23.17 7.45 5.15
C ASP A 618 -24.56 7.21 4.49
N GLU A 619 -25.50 8.15 4.66
CA GLU A 619 -26.81 8.18 3.99
C GLU A 619 -26.77 8.75 2.56
N GLY A 620 -25.62 9.25 2.10
CA GLY A 620 -25.46 9.85 0.76
C GLY A 620 -26.22 11.17 0.55
N ASN A 621 -26.71 11.81 1.62
CA ASN A 621 -27.58 12.99 1.57
C ASN A 621 -27.13 14.09 2.55
N LEU A 622 -25.82 14.24 2.70
CA LEU A 622 -25.17 15.17 3.62
C LEU A 622 -25.72 16.59 3.47
N GLY A 623 -25.97 17.02 2.23
CA GLY A 623 -26.58 18.29 1.92
C GLY A 623 -27.92 18.47 2.63
N ALA A 624 -28.95 17.67 2.33
CA ALA A 624 -30.30 17.89 2.88
C ALA A 624 -30.32 17.76 4.41
N TYR A 625 -29.59 16.77 4.94
CA TYR A 625 -29.40 16.59 6.36
C TYR A 625 -28.87 17.86 7.06
N LEU A 626 -27.82 18.49 6.51
CA LEU A 626 -27.24 19.69 7.10
C LEU A 626 -28.11 20.95 6.94
N ALA A 627 -28.82 21.14 5.82
CA ALA A 627 -29.72 22.29 5.68
C ALA A 627 -30.89 22.25 6.68
N PHE A 628 -31.53 21.09 6.85
CA PHE A 628 -32.57 20.89 7.85
C PHE A 628 -32.05 21.14 9.29
N VAL A 629 -30.81 20.73 9.59
CA VAL A 629 -30.15 21.07 10.87
C VAL A 629 -29.94 22.58 11.04
N VAL A 630 -29.63 23.32 9.97
CA VAL A 630 -29.48 24.78 10.02
C VAL A 630 -30.80 25.47 10.32
N GLU A 631 -31.89 25.08 9.67
CA GLU A 631 -33.24 25.62 9.92
C GLU A 631 -33.63 25.41 11.39
N LEU A 632 -33.39 24.21 11.94
CA LEU A 632 -33.60 23.94 13.37
C LEU A 632 -32.72 24.80 14.29
N ILE A 633 -31.45 25.09 13.92
CA ILE A 633 -30.58 25.99 14.70
C ILE A 633 -31.10 27.44 14.68
N GLN A 634 -31.63 27.90 13.54
CA GLN A 634 -32.21 29.24 13.41
C GLN A 634 -33.50 29.38 14.24
N LEU A 635 -34.33 28.34 14.27
CA LEU A 635 -35.52 28.22 15.12
C LEU A 635 -35.18 28.10 16.62
N GLU A 636 -34.10 27.41 16.99
CA GLU A 636 -33.60 27.33 18.39
C GLU A 636 -33.18 28.70 18.98
N GLY A 637 -33.07 29.75 18.16
CA GLY A 637 -32.96 31.14 18.62
C GLY A 637 -31.64 31.54 19.30
N LYS A 638 -30.60 30.69 19.28
CA LYS A 638 -29.33 30.97 19.96
C LYS A 638 -28.46 31.96 19.17
N GLU A 639 -28.26 33.14 19.75
CA GLU A 639 -27.53 34.28 19.19
C GLU A 639 -26.17 33.89 18.57
N THR A 640 -25.40 33.05 19.25
CA THR A 640 -24.01 32.65 18.89
C THR A 640 -23.83 31.97 17.52
N TYR A 641 -24.92 31.70 16.78
CA TYR A 641 -24.87 31.13 15.43
C TYR A 641 -25.62 31.96 14.38
N ARG A 642 -26.43 32.96 14.77
CA ARG A 642 -27.23 33.74 13.80
C ARG A 642 -26.38 34.67 12.93
N ASP A 643 -25.27 35.17 13.47
CA ASP A 643 -24.50 36.25 12.83
C ASP A 643 -23.38 35.75 11.90
N CYS A 644 -23.16 34.43 11.77
CA CYS A 644 -22.18 33.91 10.80
C CYS A 644 -22.80 33.81 9.40
N THR A 645 -22.29 34.65 8.50
CA THR A 645 -22.62 34.65 7.06
C THR A 645 -22.43 33.28 6.38
N CYS A 646 -21.63 32.39 6.98
CA CYS A 646 -21.47 31.01 6.54
C CYS A 646 -22.80 30.23 6.46
N PHE A 647 -23.77 30.50 7.36
CA PHE A 647 -25.07 29.82 7.36
C PHE A 647 -25.99 30.33 6.25
N THR A 648 -26.07 31.66 6.08
CA THR A 648 -26.90 32.27 5.03
C THR A 648 -26.32 32.00 3.65
N TRP A 649 -24.99 32.03 3.49
CA TRP A 649 -24.29 31.58 2.29
C TRP A 649 -24.61 30.12 1.97
N PHE A 650 -24.57 29.20 2.95
CA PHE A 650 -24.85 27.78 2.71
C PHE A 650 -26.29 27.54 2.26
N LEU A 651 -27.28 28.09 2.96
CA LEU A 651 -28.69 27.97 2.56
C LEU A 651 -28.94 28.59 1.17
N HIS A 652 -28.41 29.80 0.92
CA HIS A 652 -28.57 30.50 -0.36
C HIS A 652 -27.91 29.74 -1.52
N ARG A 653 -26.66 29.27 -1.35
CA ARG A 653 -26.01 28.40 -2.35
C ARG A 653 -26.85 27.15 -2.64
N ARG A 654 -27.52 26.61 -1.62
CA ARG A 654 -28.27 25.36 -1.67
C ARG A 654 -29.70 25.48 -2.24
N SER A 655 -30.26 26.69 -2.30
CA SER A 655 -31.50 26.95 -3.07
C SER A 655 -31.30 26.94 -4.59
N PHE A 656 -30.06 26.88 -5.08
CA PHE A 656 -29.75 26.60 -6.48
C PHE A 656 -29.50 25.11 -6.69
N ILE A 657 -29.98 24.58 -7.82
CA ILE A 657 -29.91 23.16 -8.21
C ILE A 657 -28.45 22.67 -8.23
N ASP A 658 -27.53 23.52 -8.70
CA ASP A 658 -26.08 23.29 -8.85
C ASP A 658 -25.35 22.84 -7.56
N CYS A 659 -25.92 23.05 -6.37
CA CYS A 659 -25.23 22.84 -5.09
C CYS A 659 -25.61 21.52 -4.39
N VAL A 660 -25.54 20.42 -5.14
CA VAL A 660 -25.71 19.05 -4.62
C VAL A 660 -24.57 18.72 -3.64
N ILE A 661 -24.84 18.04 -2.52
CA ILE A 661 -23.79 17.53 -1.61
C ILE A 661 -24.25 16.19 -1.00
N PRO A 662 -23.48 15.09 -1.11
CA PRO A 662 -22.24 14.94 -1.89
C PRO A 662 -22.45 15.12 -3.39
N ASN A 663 -21.45 15.62 -4.11
CA ASN A 663 -21.49 15.77 -5.57
C ASN A 663 -20.43 14.90 -6.24
N TRP A 664 -20.72 13.59 -6.33
CA TRP A 664 -19.80 12.59 -6.87
C TRP A 664 -19.59 12.68 -8.39
N ALA A 665 -20.63 13.06 -9.13
CA ALA A 665 -20.59 13.15 -10.59
C ALA A 665 -20.11 14.51 -11.10
N GLY A 666 -20.27 15.59 -10.32
CA GLY A 666 -20.04 16.95 -10.78
C GLY A 666 -18.58 17.42 -10.78
N ASP A 667 -18.28 18.23 -11.78
CA ASP A 667 -16.99 18.88 -12.01
C ASP A 667 -16.61 19.93 -10.95
N PHE A 668 -15.36 20.38 -11.04
CA PHE A 668 -14.82 21.45 -10.19
C PHE A 668 -15.22 22.83 -10.70
N ALA A 669 -16.24 23.43 -10.08
CA ALA A 669 -16.83 24.72 -10.42
C ALA A 669 -15.81 25.88 -10.49
N TYR A 670 -14.74 25.85 -9.69
CA TYR A 670 -13.67 26.86 -9.76
C TYR A 670 -12.87 26.81 -11.08
N GLN A 671 -12.82 25.65 -11.74
CA GLN A 671 -12.19 25.47 -13.05
C GLN A 671 -13.15 25.91 -14.16
N ALA A 672 -14.43 25.52 -14.11
CA ALA A 672 -15.46 26.00 -15.04
C ALA A 672 -15.64 27.54 -14.96
N ALA A 673 -15.61 28.12 -13.76
CA ALA A 673 -15.62 29.57 -13.57
C ALA A 673 -14.33 30.25 -14.07
N ALA A 674 -13.18 29.56 -14.09
CA ALA A 674 -11.97 30.07 -14.74
C ALA A 674 -12.10 30.10 -16.28
N LEU A 675 -12.72 29.07 -16.88
CA LEU A 675 -13.01 29.03 -18.31
C LEU A 675 -13.95 30.17 -18.74
N ARG A 676 -15.08 30.37 -18.04
CA ARG A 676 -16.00 31.50 -18.34
C ARG A 676 -15.34 32.88 -18.22
N ARG A 677 -14.44 33.06 -17.24
CA ARG A 677 -13.64 34.30 -17.11
C ARG A 677 -12.60 34.46 -18.23
N LEU A 678 -12.08 33.35 -18.77
CA LEU A 678 -11.09 33.28 -19.84
C LEU A 678 -11.70 33.59 -21.22
N GLU A 679 -12.83 32.98 -21.55
CA GLU A 679 -13.58 33.20 -22.80
C GLU A 679 -13.90 34.69 -22.99
N TYR A 680 -14.44 35.32 -21.94
CA TYR A 680 -14.72 36.75 -21.91
C TYR A 680 -13.44 37.61 -22.03
N ALA A 681 -12.36 37.24 -21.35
CA ALA A 681 -11.15 38.06 -21.27
C ALA A 681 -10.18 37.94 -22.45
N LEU A 682 -10.31 36.91 -23.30
CA LEU A 682 -9.56 36.78 -24.56
C LEU A 682 -10.43 36.97 -25.80
N SER A 683 -11.73 37.24 -25.63
CA SER A 683 -12.74 37.35 -26.70
C SER A 683 -12.71 36.12 -27.61
N ILE A 684 -12.88 34.94 -27.01
CA ILE A 684 -12.94 33.68 -27.75
C ILE A 684 -14.33 33.58 -28.40
N GLU A 685 -14.43 34.06 -29.64
CA GLU A 685 -15.64 33.97 -30.46
C GLU A 685 -16.04 32.51 -30.75
N ASP A 686 -17.28 32.31 -31.22
CA ASP A 686 -17.76 31.04 -31.75
C ASP A 686 -17.06 30.66 -33.06
N ARG A 687 -15.79 30.25 -32.95
CA ARG A 687 -15.12 29.47 -34.00
C ARG A 687 -15.81 28.11 -34.09
N ASP A 688 -16.17 27.75 -35.31
CA ASP A 688 -16.41 26.36 -35.71
C ASP A 688 -15.07 25.61 -35.60
N ASP A 689 -14.96 24.75 -34.57
CA ASP A 689 -13.74 24.04 -34.19
C ASP A 689 -13.24 23.09 -35.30
N ASP A 690 -14.14 22.55 -36.13
CA ASP A 690 -13.81 21.69 -37.27
C ASP A 690 -13.28 22.51 -38.47
N ALA A 691 -13.70 23.77 -38.60
CA ALA A 691 -13.26 24.65 -39.68
C ALA A 691 -11.94 25.40 -39.37
N HIS A 692 -11.73 25.82 -38.11
CA HIS A 692 -10.58 26.65 -37.71
C HIS A 692 -9.92 26.16 -36.40
N PRO A 693 -9.31 24.96 -36.40
CA PRO A 693 -8.74 24.35 -35.21
C PRO A 693 -7.58 25.18 -34.62
N LEU A 694 -7.57 25.32 -33.29
CA LEU A 694 -6.54 26.08 -32.56
C LEU A 694 -5.13 25.55 -32.85
N SER A 695 -4.24 26.47 -33.21
CA SER A 695 -2.81 26.18 -33.36
C SER A 695 -2.20 25.63 -32.07
N THR A 696 -1.03 25.00 -32.17
CA THR A 696 -0.29 24.56 -30.98
C THR A 696 0.02 25.74 -30.05
N SER A 697 0.43 26.90 -30.58
CA SER A 697 0.71 28.09 -29.78
C SER A 697 -0.54 28.66 -29.09
N GLU A 698 -1.70 28.68 -29.74
CA GLU A 698 -2.97 29.07 -29.12
C GLU A 698 -3.37 28.09 -28.01
N ARG A 699 -3.31 26.77 -28.24
CA ARG A 699 -3.61 25.76 -27.20
C ARG A 699 -2.66 25.87 -26.01
N GLU A 700 -1.38 26.12 -26.26
CA GLU A 700 -0.37 26.25 -25.22
C GLU A 700 -0.56 27.50 -24.35
N VAL A 701 -1.03 28.61 -24.94
CA VAL A 701 -1.45 29.83 -24.24
C VAL A 701 -2.77 29.62 -23.52
N LEU A 702 -3.77 29.01 -24.14
CA LEU A 702 -5.08 28.75 -23.53
C LEU A 702 -4.95 27.89 -22.27
N ALA A 703 -4.08 26.88 -22.30
CA ALA A 703 -3.73 26.03 -21.16
C ALA A 703 -2.92 26.76 -20.06
N LEU A 704 -2.23 27.86 -20.36
CA LEU A 704 -1.70 28.75 -19.32
C LEU A 704 -2.85 29.53 -18.68
N TYR A 705 -3.65 30.23 -19.48
CA TYR A 705 -4.65 31.14 -18.94
C TYR A 705 -5.81 30.43 -18.22
N SER A 706 -6.12 29.17 -18.56
CA SER A 706 -7.07 28.34 -17.80
C SER A 706 -6.55 27.94 -16.40
N ILE A 707 -5.24 28.11 -16.14
CA ILE A 707 -4.68 28.15 -14.77
C ILE A 707 -4.83 29.55 -14.19
N LEU A 708 -4.39 30.59 -14.92
CA LEU A 708 -4.29 31.96 -14.37
C LEU A 708 -5.63 32.63 -14.02
N PHE A 709 -6.74 32.26 -14.69
CA PHE A 709 -8.09 32.78 -14.39
C PHE A 709 -8.82 32.04 -13.26
N ARG A 710 -8.19 31.05 -12.63
CA ARG A 710 -8.69 30.44 -11.38
C ARG A 710 -8.48 31.44 -10.23
N ASP A 711 -9.36 31.43 -9.23
CA ASP A 711 -9.23 32.32 -8.06
C ASP A 711 -8.22 31.78 -7.00
N PHE A 712 -8.00 30.47 -7.02
CA PHE A 712 -6.97 29.76 -6.26
C PHE A 712 -6.39 28.63 -7.12
N ASN A 713 -5.28 28.02 -6.68
CA ASN A 713 -4.50 27.05 -7.48
C ASN A 713 -4.15 27.58 -8.90
N ASN A 714 -3.86 28.88 -8.97
CA ASN A 714 -3.82 29.69 -10.20
C ASN A 714 -2.40 30.13 -10.63
N ILE A 715 -1.39 29.38 -10.23
CA ILE A 715 0.03 29.65 -10.54
C ILE A 715 0.67 28.35 -11.04
N PRO A 716 1.25 28.31 -12.25
CA PRO A 716 2.05 27.18 -12.71
C PRO A 716 3.20 26.85 -11.75
N GLY A 717 3.50 25.57 -11.58
CA GLY A 717 4.57 25.07 -10.71
C GLY A 717 5.28 23.87 -11.33
N PRO A 718 6.33 23.30 -10.70
CA PRO A 718 7.20 22.28 -11.30
C PRO A 718 6.55 20.95 -11.74
N LEU A 719 5.25 20.78 -11.52
CA LEU A 719 4.43 19.65 -11.95
C LEU A 719 3.60 19.94 -13.23
N THR A 720 3.74 21.15 -13.80
CA THR A 720 3.08 21.59 -15.03
C THR A 720 4.08 22.17 -16.05
N SER A 721 3.87 21.83 -17.32
CA SER A 721 4.65 22.26 -18.49
C SER A 721 4.77 23.80 -18.57
N LYS A 722 3.67 24.49 -18.24
CA LYS A 722 3.51 25.94 -18.26
C LYS A 722 4.51 26.68 -17.36
N TRP A 723 5.02 26.04 -16.31
CA TRP A 723 6.01 26.62 -15.39
C TRP A 723 7.35 26.91 -16.07
N LEU A 724 7.78 26.00 -16.96
CA LEU A 724 8.97 26.18 -17.80
C LEU A 724 8.66 27.13 -18.97
N GLN A 725 7.61 26.83 -19.74
CA GLN A 725 7.29 27.51 -21.00
C GLN A 725 7.12 29.03 -20.90
N PHE A 726 6.44 29.50 -19.85
CA PHE A 726 6.10 30.91 -19.65
C PHE A 726 6.94 31.58 -18.55
N GLY A 727 8.12 31.05 -18.25
CA GLY A 727 9.12 31.71 -17.40
C GLY A 727 8.81 31.78 -15.90
N PHE A 728 7.76 31.13 -15.41
CA PHE A 728 7.47 31.05 -13.97
C PHE A 728 8.61 30.36 -13.17
N CYS A 729 9.42 29.54 -13.84
CA CYS A 729 10.67 28.98 -13.32
C CYS A 729 11.71 30.02 -12.91
N PHE A 730 11.75 31.22 -13.52
CA PHE A 730 12.66 32.30 -13.11
C PHE A 730 12.24 33.01 -11.82
N CYS A 731 11.03 32.73 -11.29
CA CYS A 731 10.55 33.34 -10.06
C CYS A 731 11.16 32.64 -8.83
N THR A 732 12.04 33.34 -8.12
CA THR A 732 12.72 32.87 -6.89
C THR A 732 11.78 32.64 -5.71
N ASN A 733 10.56 33.20 -5.75
CA ASN A 733 9.58 33.07 -4.67
C ASN A 733 8.14 33.26 -5.18
N ARG A 734 7.16 32.78 -4.40
CA ARG A 734 5.73 32.85 -4.73
C ARG A 734 5.23 34.26 -5.01
N GLY A 735 5.78 35.28 -4.35
CA GLY A 735 5.42 36.69 -4.59
C GLY A 735 5.73 37.12 -6.03
N GLN A 736 6.93 36.78 -6.54
CA GLN A 736 7.30 37.01 -7.94
C GLN A 736 6.40 36.21 -8.91
N SER A 737 6.06 34.97 -8.58
CA SER A 737 5.12 34.16 -9.40
C SER A 737 3.71 34.78 -9.44
N MET A 738 3.25 35.38 -8.33
CA MET A 738 1.97 36.09 -8.26
C MET A 738 2.00 37.43 -9.00
N GLU A 739 3.11 38.18 -8.94
CA GLU A 739 3.32 39.36 -9.79
C GLU A 739 3.28 38.98 -11.28
N LEU A 740 3.93 37.88 -11.68
CA LEU A 740 3.98 37.41 -13.07
C LEU A 740 2.60 36.92 -13.55
N ALA A 741 1.88 36.15 -12.73
CA ALA A 741 0.51 35.74 -13.01
C ALA A 741 -0.42 36.95 -13.23
N LYS A 742 -0.33 37.97 -12.36
CA LYS A 742 -1.09 39.22 -12.49
C LYS A 742 -0.74 39.97 -13.78
N LEU A 743 0.53 40.01 -14.18
CA LEU A 743 0.98 40.66 -15.41
C LEU A 743 0.44 39.95 -16.68
N TYR A 744 0.41 38.61 -16.70
CA TYR A 744 -0.24 37.87 -17.79
C TYR A 744 -1.76 38.10 -17.80
N VAL A 745 -2.47 38.03 -16.67
CA VAL A 745 -3.92 38.33 -16.60
C VAL A 745 -4.23 39.77 -17.02
N GLN A 746 -3.34 40.73 -16.74
CA GLN A 746 -3.45 42.11 -17.25
C GLN A 746 -3.28 42.19 -18.77
N LEU A 747 -2.40 41.37 -19.38
CA LEU A 747 -2.21 41.36 -20.84
C LEU A 747 -3.51 41.00 -21.58
N ALA A 748 -4.22 39.96 -21.13
CA ALA A 748 -5.55 39.63 -21.63
C ALA A 748 -6.54 40.79 -21.43
N LYS A 749 -6.65 41.31 -20.19
CA LYS A 749 -7.56 42.42 -19.84
C LYS A 749 -7.26 43.75 -20.55
N CYS A 750 -6.09 43.92 -21.14
CA CYS A 750 -5.75 45.04 -22.03
C CYS A 750 -6.18 44.81 -23.50
N GLY A 751 -7.04 43.83 -23.76
CA GLY A 751 -7.63 43.54 -25.07
C GLY A 751 -6.67 42.90 -26.07
N ALA A 752 -5.68 42.13 -25.59
CA ALA A 752 -4.85 41.29 -26.45
C ALA A 752 -5.56 39.94 -26.66
N SER A 753 -5.82 39.58 -27.93
CA SER A 753 -6.53 38.34 -28.26
C SER A 753 -5.66 37.10 -28.02
N LEU A 754 -6.30 35.94 -27.95
CA LEU A 754 -5.61 34.64 -27.88
C LEU A 754 -4.54 34.50 -28.97
N GLU A 755 -4.85 34.90 -30.21
CA GLU A 755 -3.94 34.83 -31.35
C GLU A 755 -2.75 35.79 -31.21
N GLU A 756 -2.96 37.04 -30.77
CA GLU A 756 -1.84 37.98 -30.55
C GLU A 756 -0.86 37.44 -29.51
N ILE A 757 -1.37 36.86 -28.42
CA ILE A 757 -0.56 36.33 -27.33
C ILE A 757 0.14 35.04 -27.76
N ALA A 758 -0.52 34.17 -28.52
CA ALA A 758 0.05 32.95 -29.10
C ALA A 758 1.20 33.27 -30.07
N ARG A 759 0.97 34.19 -31.01
CA ARG A 759 2.00 34.63 -31.96
C ARG A 759 3.18 35.27 -31.24
N ALA A 760 2.93 36.12 -30.24
CA ALA A 760 3.99 36.74 -29.45
C ALA A 760 4.74 35.75 -28.53
N TYR A 761 4.12 34.64 -28.13
CA TYR A 761 4.80 33.54 -27.43
C TYR A 761 5.73 32.77 -28.39
N GLU A 762 5.23 32.43 -29.57
CA GLU A 762 5.97 31.69 -30.60
C GLU A 762 7.18 32.47 -31.15
N GLU A 763 6.99 33.74 -31.49
CA GLU A 763 8.06 34.67 -31.91
C GLU A 763 9.00 35.08 -30.75
N HIS A 764 8.68 34.69 -29.51
CA HIS A 764 9.33 35.16 -28.27
C HIS A 764 9.25 36.70 -28.05
N THR A 765 8.29 37.36 -28.71
CA THR A 765 8.02 38.81 -28.66
C THR A 765 7.05 39.24 -27.55
N LEU A 766 6.60 38.37 -26.64
CA LEU A 766 5.77 38.71 -25.46
C LEU A 766 6.23 39.99 -24.70
N PRO A 767 7.53 40.22 -24.43
CA PRO A 767 8.01 41.46 -23.79
C PRO A 767 7.86 42.72 -24.66
N ILE A 768 7.58 42.59 -25.95
CA ILE A 768 7.21 43.69 -26.85
C ILE A 768 5.69 43.92 -26.78
N LEU A 769 4.89 42.85 -26.91
CA LEU A 769 3.43 42.92 -26.82
C LEU A 769 2.96 43.53 -25.49
N MET A 770 3.52 43.11 -24.35
CA MET A 770 3.21 43.68 -23.03
C MET A 770 3.47 45.20 -22.97
N ARG A 771 4.59 45.68 -23.51
CA ARG A 771 4.88 47.13 -23.57
C ARG A 771 3.95 47.87 -24.53
N ARG A 772 3.60 47.26 -25.68
CA ARG A 772 2.62 47.80 -26.64
C ARG A 772 1.23 47.93 -26.02
N ARG A 773 0.88 47.05 -25.07
CA ARG A 773 -0.34 47.07 -24.26
C ARG A 773 -0.20 47.91 -22.96
N GLY A 774 0.86 48.71 -22.82
CA GLY A 774 1.06 49.66 -21.72
C GLY A 774 1.61 49.07 -20.40
N LEU A 775 1.97 47.79 -20.36
CA LEU A 775 2.36 47.09 -19.13
C LEU A 775 3.84 47.30 -18.78
N ASN A 776 4.11 47.64 -17.51
CA ASN A 776 5.46 47.90 -17.01
C ASN A 776 6.18 46.60 -16.64
N ILE A 777 7.01 46.10 -17.56
CA ILE A 777 7.83 44.89 -17.38
C ILE A 777 9.22 45.15 -16.77
N SER A 778 9.57 46.41 -16.47
CA SER A 778 10.94 46.78 -16.05
C SER A 778 11.34 46.14 -14.72
N LEU A 779 10.39 45.98 -13.78
CA LEU A 779 10.62 45.31 -12.50
C LEU A 779 10.97 43.83 -12.68
N PHE A 780 10.33 43.14 -13.63
CA PHE A 780 10.61 41.74 -13.94
C PHE A 780 11.99 41.57 -14.56
N LYS A 781 12.35 42.44 -15.52
CA LYS A 781 13.70 42.48 -16.10
C LYS A 781 14.78 42.76 -15.05
N ALA A 782 14.54 43.69 -14.12
CA ALA A 782 15.47 43.98 -13.02
C ALA A 782 15.61 42.81 -12.02
N LYS A 783 14.55 42.01 -11.84
CA LYS A 783 14.58 40.73 -11.10
C LYS A 783 15.14 39.56 -11.91
N GLY A 784 15.53 39.79 -13.17
CA GLY A 784 16.00 38.75 -14.09
C GLY A 784 14.94 37.72 -14.49
N ILE A 785 13.65 38.07 -14.46
CA ILE A 785 12.55 37.19 -14.87
C ILE A 785 12.30 37.37 -16.38
N ALA A 786 12.39 36.27 -17.13
CA ALA A 786 12.07 36.23 -18.56
C ALA A 786 10.69 35.61 -18.83
N PHE A 787 10.21 35.73 -20.07
CA PHE A 787 8.83 35.45 -20.48
C PHE A 787 8.73 34.30 -21.50
N HIS A 788 9.71 33.40 -21.49
CA HIS A 788 9.88 32.28 -22.41
C HIS A 788 10.49 31.09 -21.65
N ARG A 789 10.62 29.93 -22.30
CA ARG A 789 11.38 28.78 -21.78
C ARG A 789 12.85 29.15 -21.48
N PRO A 790 13.50 28.53 -20.47
CA PRO A 790 14.95 28.58 -20.31
C PRO A 790 15.68 28.14 -21.59
N ASP A 791 16.87 28.71 -21.83
CA ASP A 791 17.77 28.18 -22.85
C ASP A 791 18.37 26.83 -22.42
N LEU A 792 19.08 26.15 -23.32
CA LEU A 792 19.60 24.81 -23.04
C LEU A 792 20.66 24.77 -21.93
N GLU A 793 21.41 25.87 -21.69
CA GLU A 793 22.42 25.92 -20.63
C GLU A 793 21.83 26.30 -19.27
N GLU A 794 20.75 27.08 -19.21
CA GLU A 794 19.98 27.30 -17.97
C GLU A 794 19.03 26.13 -17.62
N LEU A 795 18.50 25.40 -18.62
CA LEU A 795 17.46 24.39 -18.45
C LEU A 795 17.81 23.26 -17.45
N GLY A 796 19.09 22.94 -17.26
CA GLY A 796 19.53 21.81 -16.43
C GLY A 796 19.00 21.82 -14.98
N ILE A 797 19.08 22.97 -14.30
CA ILE A 797 18.59 23.09 -12.92
C ILE A 797 17.06 23.05 -12.85
N TYR A 798 16.37 23.67 -13.80
CA TYR A 798 14.91 23.67 -13.82
C TYR A 798 14.37 22.29 -14.17
N ARG A 799 15.06 21.53 -15.04
CA ARG A 799 14.80 20.12 -15.30
C ARG A 799 14.94 19.30 -14.01
N LEU A 800 16.03 19.46 -13.26
CA LEU A 800 16.22 18.79 -11.97
C LEU A 800 15.07 19.11 -10.99
N ILE A 801 14.67 20.38 -10.89
CA ILE A 801 13.55 20.79 -10.02
C ILE A 801 12.25 20.07 -10.44
N THR A 802 11.96 19.98 -11.73
CA THR A 802 10.82 19.21 -12.26
C THR A 802 10.94 17.71 -11.98
N GLU A 803 12.07 17.06 -12.28
CA GLU A 803 12.28 15.61 -12.08
C GLU A 803 12.17 15.19 -10.61
N VAL A 804 12.80 15.94 -9.70
CA VAL A 804 12.68 15.76 -8.25
C VAL A 804 11.24 15.98 -7.78
N SER A 805 10.55 16.99 -8.34
CA SER A 805 9.14 17.26 -8.03
C SER A 805 8.22 16.15 -8.51
N HIS A 806 8.38 15.66 -9.74
CA HIS A 806 7.63 14.54 -10.30
C HIS A 806 7.81 13.30 -9.41
N THR A 807 9.06 12.88 -9.19
CA THR A 807 9.42 11.71 -8.37
C THR A 807 8.88 11.76 -6.95
N LEU A 808 8.89 12.94 -6.31
CA LEU A 808 8.43 13.13 -4.93
C LEU A 808 7.01 13.72 -4.79
N SER A 809 6.22 13.71 -5.88
CA SER A 809 4.80 14.10 -5.87
C SER A 809 3.86 12.93 -5.58
N GLY A 810 4.25 11.70 -5.92
CA GLY A 810 3.36 10.54 -5.94
C GLY A 810 2.35 10.53 -7.09
N ARG A 811 2.39 11.51 -8.00
CA ARG A 811 1.58 11.54 -9.23
C ARG A 811 2.14 10.60 -10.28
N PHE A 812 1.28 10.10 -11.16
CA PHE A 812 1.74 9.32 -12.31
C PHE A 812 2.37 10.24 -13.36
N CYS A 813 3.56 9.86 -13.85
CA CYS A 813 4.21 10.52 -14.98
C CYS A 813 4.49 9.53 -16.13
N TYR A 814 4.09 9.92 -17.35
CA TYR A 814 4.49 9.21 -18.58
C TYR A 814 6.01 9.23 -18.82
N CYS A 815 6.76 10.11 -18.11
CA CYS A 815 8.21 10.03 -17.87
C CYS A 815 8.72 8.59 -17.79
N HIS A 816 8.05 7.77 -16.97
CA HIS A 816 8.54 6.46 -16.55
C HIS A 816 8.40 5.38 -17.65
N LEU A 817 7.68 5.68 -18.74
CA LEU A 817 7.49 4.77 -19.88
C LEU A 817 8.43 5.12 -21.06
N THR A 818 8.93 6.35 -21.15
CA THR A 818 9.59 6.86 -22.37
C THR A 818 11.08 6.55 -22.40
N ARG A 819 11.45 5.45 -23.07
CA ARG A 819 12.85 5.04 -23.34
C ARG A 819 13.53 5.93 -24.42
N GLY A 820 13.67 7.22 -24.13
CA GLY A 820 14.32 8.20 -25.02
C GLY A 820 15.83 8.31 -24.81
N TYR A 821 16.56 8.76 -25.84
CA TYR A 821 18.02 8.98 -25.84
C TYR A 821 18.57 9.90 -24.72
N CYS A 822 17.69 10.64 -24.03
CA CYS A 822 18.04 11.54 -22.95
C CYS A 822 18.06 10.88 -21.55
N HIS A 823 17.60 9.65 -21.39
CA HIS A 823 17.65 8.90 -20.12
C HIS A 823 18.69 7.75 -20.19
N PRO A 824 19.35 7.40 -19.07
CA PRO A 824 20.11 6.14 -18.98
C PRO A 824 19.20 4.92 -19.18
N LYS A 825 19.73 3.84 -19.77
CA LYS A 825 18.96 2.64 -20.21
C LYS A 825 18.06 1.99 -19.12
N PHE A 826 18.41 2.17 -17.85
CA PHE A 826 17.74 1.57 -16.69
C PHE A 826 17.16 2.61 -15.72
N GLU A 827 17.14 3.88 -16.09
CA GLU A 827 16.73 4.98 -15.23
C GLU A 827 15.47 5.67 -15.77
N SER A 828 14.46 5.81 -14.93
CA SER A 828 13.11 6.27 -15.30
C SER A 828 12.67 7.58 -14.63
N HIS A 829 13.50 8.20 -13.80
CA HIS A 829 13.14 9.41 -13.03
C HIS A 829 13.97 10.64 -13.44
N LEU A 830 15.28 10.46 -13.64
CA LEU A 830 16.22 11.51 -14.05
C LEU A 830 16.66 11.36 -15.50
N SER A 831 16.78 12.48 -16.21
CA SER A 831 17.58 12.57 -17.42
C SER A 831 19.07 12.34 -17.13
N ARG A 832 19.82 11.95 -18.17
CA ARG A 832 21.27 11.71 -18.11
C ARG A 832 22.03 12.91 -17.57
N GLU A 833 21.61 14.14 -17.91
CA GLU A 833 22.19 15.38 -17.38
C GLU A 833 22.06 15.43 -15.87
N SER A 834 20.84 15.31 -15.34
CA SER A 834 20.59 15.42 -13.91
C SER A 834 21.23 14.29 -13.11
N ASP A 835 21.24 13.07 -13.65
CA ASP A 835 21.92 11.93 -13.04
C ASP A 835 23.42 12.22 -12.84
N GLY A 836 24.11 12.61 -13.92
CA GLY A 836 25.56 12.83 -13.92
C GLY A 836 26.03 14.15 -13.29
N ASP A 837 25.28 15.23 -13.44
CA ASP A 837 25.68 16.54 -12.92
C ASP A 837 25.37 16.69 -11.42
N TYR A 838 24.23 16.19 -10.95
CA TYR A 838 23.76 16.44 -9.58
C TYR A 838 24.04 15.29 -8.59
N GLY A 839 24.99 14.42 -8.94
CA GLY A 839 25.61 13.45 -8.03
C GLY A 839 24.82 12.17 -7.78
N PHE A 840 23.72 11.96 -8.51
CA PHE A 840 22.90 10.73 -8.50
C PHE A 840 23.55 9.58 -9.30
N HIS A 841 24.51 9.87 -10.17
CA HIS A 841 25.19 8.85 -10.96
C HIS A 841 26.03 7.92 -10.08
N GLY A 842 25.80 6.61 -10.22
CA GLY A 842 26.48 5.60 -9.40
C GLY A 842 26.10 5.65 -7.91
N THR A 843 24.88 6.12 -7.59
CA THR A 843 24.25 5.99 -6.26
C THR A 843 23.37 4.76 -6.17
N ASN A 844 23.38 4.08 -5.03
CA ASN A 844 22.40 3.03 -4.71
C ASN A 844 21.02 3.62 -4.35
N THR A 845 20.00 2.78 -4.24
CA THR A 845 18.60 3.18 -4.00
C THR A 845 18.40 4.08 -2.76
N TRP A 846 19.14 3.85 -1.67
CA TRP A 846 19.06 4.69 -0.48
C TRP A 846 19.72 6.06 -0.71
N GLU A 847 20.94 6.08 -1.27
CA GLU A 847 21.66 7.31 -1.63
C GLU A 847 20.84 8.18 -2.60
N ARG A 848 20.21 7.54 -3.60
CA ARG A 848 19.34 8.17 -4.60
C ARG A 848 18.12 8.80 -3.94
N TRP A 849 17.46 8.07 -3.04
CA TRP A 849 16.32 8.58 -2.26
C TRP A 849 16.71 9.73 -1.33
N GLN A 850 17.90 9.68 -0.70
CA GLN A 850 18.41 10.79 0.10
C GLN A 850 18.68 12.04 -0.75
N LEU A 851 19.30 11.91 -1.93
CA LEU A 851 19.50 13.05 -2.84
C LEU A 851 18.18 13.67 -3.30
N PHE A 852 17.16 12.86 -3.61
CA PHE A 852 15.83 13.38 -3.93
C PHE A 852 15.26 14.23 -2.78
N ASN A 853 15.32 13.76 -1.54
CA ASN A 853 14.82 14.51 -0.37
C ASN A 853 15.68 15.74 -0.05
N PHE A 854 17.00 15.63 -0.17
CA PHE A 854 17.95 16.74 -0.01
C PHE A 854 17.66 17.86 -1.01
N TYR A 855 17.56 17.56 -2.30
CA TYR A 855 17.24 18.58 -3.30
C TYR A 855 15.85 19.18 -3.11
N LYS A 856 14.84 18.40 -2.71
CA LYS A 856 13.52 18.94 -2.31
C LYS A 856 13.61 19.89 -1.11
N HIS A 857 14.54 19.67 -0.19
CA HIS A 857 14.83 20.61 0.91
C HIS A 857 15.55 21.87 0.41
N VAL A 858 16.59 21.73 -0.42
CA VAL A 858 17.34 22.84 -1.03
C VAL A 858 16.43 23.76 -1.84
N PHE A 859 15.53 23.22 -2.67
CA PHE A 859 14.59 24.02 -3.47
C PHE A 859 13.52 24.74 -2.61
N GLY A 860 13.32 24.29 -1.38
CA GLY A 860 12.47 24.96 -0.39
C GLY A 860 13.20 25.97 0.50
N HIS A 861 14.52 26.15 0.33
CA HIS A 861 15.31 27.04 1.17
C HIS A 861 15.13 28.52 0.75
N PRO A 862 14.88 29.48 1.68
CA PRO A 862 14.57 30.87 1.32
C PRO A 862 15.64 31.61 0.52
N ASN A 863 16.92 31.19 0.61
CA ASN A 863 18.04 31.78 -0.11
C ASN A 863 18.40 31.03 -1.40
N PHE A 864 17.62 30.01 -1.80
CA PHE A 864 17.89 29.23 -3.00
C PHE A 864 17.69 30.05 -4.29
N ASP A 865 18.69 29.99 -5.16
CA ASP A 865 18.68 30.57 -6.50
C ASP A 865 19.07 29.49 -7.52
N ALA A 866 18.14 29.16 -8.42
CA ALA A 866 18.37 28.12 -9.43
C ALA A 866 19.55 28.47 -10.35
N ARG A 867 19.69 29.73 -10.78
CA ARG A 867 20.77 30.14 -11.69
C ARG A 867 22.12 30.06 -11.02
N LYS A 868 22.25 30.52 -9.77
CA LYS A 868 23.50 30.37 -9.01
C LYS A 868 23.90 28.91 -8.83
N MET A 869 22.94 27.98 -8.67
CA MET A 869 23.23 26.54 -8.63
C MET A 869 23.74 26.01 -9.98
N GLN A 870 23.12 26.43 -11.10
CA GLN A 870 23.56 26.07 -12.44
C GLN A 870 24.94 26.67 -12.78
N GLU A 871 25.17 27.95 -12.48
CA GLU A 871 26.48 28.63 -12.59
C GLU A 871 27.56 27.90 -11.78
N ALA A 872 27.26 27.55 -10.53
CA ALA A 872 28.16 26.79 -9.66
C ALA A 872 28.42 25.36 -10.18
N LYS A 873 27.46 24.73 -10.88
CA LYS A 873 27.63 23.43 -11.54
C LYS A 873 28.41 23.51 -12.85
N ARG A 874 28.30 24.62 -13.58
CA ARG A 874 28.95 24.86 -14.88
C ARG A 874 30.34 25.49 -14.75
N ASN A 875 30.74 25.89 -13.54
CA ASN A 875 32.05 26.46 -13.26
C ASN A 875 33.20 25.46 -13.52
N PRO A 876 34.36 25.90 -14.06
CA PRO A 876 35.56 25.07 -14.15
C PRO A 876 36.08 24.54 -12.81
N ASP A 877 35.90 25.31 -11.72
CA ASP A 877 36.14 24.85 -10.35
C ASP A 877 34.99 23.93 -9.91
N LYS A 878 35.27 22.62 -9.90
CA LYS A 878 34.34 21.57 -9.49
C LYS A 878 33.87 21.66 -8.04
N GLU A 879 34.51 22.47 -7.20
CA GLU A 879 34.11 22.64 -5.80
C GLU A 879 33.04 23.74 -5.64
N LYS A 880 32.71 24.49 -6.69
CA LYS A 880 31.72 25.58 -6.62
C LYS A 880 30.30 25.09 -6.30
N LEU A 881 29.86 23.95 -6.86
CA LEU A 881 28.55 23.38 -6.49
C LEU A 881 28.52 22.92 -5.02
N ASP A 882 29.61 22.31 -4.54
CA ASP A 882 29.76 21.95 -3.13
C ASP A 882 29.69 23.20 -2.22
N GLN A 883 30.47 24.24 -2.52
CA GLN A 883 30.48 25.52 -1.79
C GLN A 883 29.10 26.20 -1.81
N TYR A 884 28.38 26.15 -2.93
CA TYR A 884 27.05 26.72 -3.05
C TYR A 884 26.02 25.96 -2.20
N LEU A 885 25.99 24.62 -2.26
CA LEU A 885 25.08 23.81 -1.46
C LEU A 885 25.35 23.95 0.04
N ASP A 886 26.62 24.01 0.44
CA ASP A 886 27.01 24.23 1.84
C ASP A 886 26.60 25.63 2.35
N SER A 887 26.59 26.65 1.48
CA SER A 887 26.09 27.99 1.82
C SER A 887 24.57 28.06 2.07
N LEU A 888 23.81 27.06 1.60
CA LEU A 888 22.38 26.92 1.87
C LEU A 888 22.10 25.97 3.02
N VAL A 889 22.86 24.87 3.12
CA VAL A 889 22.74 23.83 4.15
C VAL A 889 24.15 23.54 4.69
N PRO A 890 24.61 24.23 5.74
CA PRO A 890 25.96 24.03 6.27
C PRO A 890 26.22 22.58 6.69
N ASP A 891 27.41 22.09 6.36
CA ASP A 891 27.82 20.69 6.57
C ASP A 891 26.95 19.66 5.84
N PHE A 892 26.29 20.02 4.71
CA PHE A 892 25.29 19.15 4.06
C PHE A 892 25.79 17.73 3.79
N ARG A 893 27.06 17.56 3.39
CA ARG A 893 27.67 16.25 3.18
C ARG A 893 27.56 15.35 4.41
N LYS A 894 27.86 15.88 5.61
CA LYS A 894 27.72 15.16 6.89
C LYS A 894 26.25 14.91 7.24
N ASN A 895 25.36 15.83 6.87
CA ASN A 895 23.93 15.75 7.16
C ASN A 895 23.16 14.77 6.25
N ILE A 896 23.67 14.45 5.06
CA ILE A 896 23.02 13.52 4.11
C ILE A 896 23.73 12.18 3.94
N ALA A 897 25.04 12.10 4.21
CA ALA A 897 25.78 10.85 4.17
C ALA A 897 25.44 9.94 5.36
N ASP A 898 25.45 8.64 5.11
CA ASP A 898 25.42 7.59 6.11
C ASP A 898 26.69 6.76 5.90
N THR A 899 27.49 6.60 6.95
CA THR A 899 28.82 5.95 6.87
C THR A 899 28.76 4.44 6.61
N VAL A 900 27.55 3.86 6.58
CA VAL A 900 27.29 2.46 6.26
C VAL A 900 26.60 2.32 4.90
N LEU A 901 25.55 3.11 4.65
CA LEU A 901 24.70 3.01 3.44
C LEU A 901 25.23 3.80 2.23
N GLY A 902 26.10 4.80 2.45
CA GLY A 902 26.69 5.63 1.41
C GLY A 902 28.08 5.19 0.96
N ASP A 903 28.42 5.53 -0.29
CA ASP A 903 29.81 5.57 -0.76
C ASP A 903 30.59 6.64 0.03
N ILE A 904 31.88 6.42 0.33
CA ILE A 904 32.71 7.41 1.05
C ILE A 904 32.86 8.74 0.28
N MET A 905 32.62 8.73 -1.03
CA MET A 905 32.61 9.90 -1.92
C MET A 905 31.21 10.51 -2.11
N PHE A 906 30.18 10.01 -1.41
CA PHE A 906 28.80 10.50 -1.52
C PHE A 906 28.65 11.94 -0.96
N PRO A 907 27.86 12.81 -1.62
CA PRO A 907 27.40 12.73 -3.01
C PRO A 907 28.51 13.04 -4.03
N LYS A 908 28.47 12.39 -5.20
CA LYS A 908 29.52 12.43 -6.24
C LYS A 908 29.47 13.70 -7.12
N LEU A 909 29.23 14.87 -6.52
CA LEU A 909 28.97 16.16 -7.21
C LEU A 909 30.08 16.66 -8.14
N LYS A 910 31.33 16.17 -7.97
CA LYS A 910 32.48 16.45 -8.85
C LYS A 910 32.46 15.66 -10.17
N ALA A 911 31.49 14.76 -10.36
CA ALA A 911 31.12 14.21 -11.66
C ALA A 911 30.48 15.29 -12.56
N GLY A 912 30.27 14.99 -13.84
CA GLY A 912 29.51 15.88 -14.72
C GLY A 912 29.48 15.40 -16.16
N VAL A 913 28.37 15.67 -16.85
CA VAL A 913 28.13 15.17 -18.21
C VAL A 913 28.76 16.09 -19.24
N ARG A 914 29.62 15.52 -20.10
CA ARG A 914 30.17 16.24 -21.26
C ARG A 914 29.31 16.00 -22.49
N PHE A 915 28.99 17.10 -23.18
CA PHE A 915 28.22 17.11 -24.43
C PHE A 915 29.12 17.63 -25.57
N PRO A 916 29.96 16.77 -26.18
CA PRO A 916 31.00 17.21 -27.12
C PRO A 916 30.45 17.86 -28.39
N ASN A 917 29.22 17.53 -28.78
CA ASN A 917 28.55 18.05 -29.97
C ASN A 917 27.52 19.14 -29.63
N GLY A 918 27.68 19.81 -28.48
CA GLY A 918 26.65 20.67 -27.88
C GLY A 918 25.58 19.86 -27.13
N ARG A 919 24.84 20.54 -26.24
CA ARG A 919 23.81 19.91 -25.41
C ARG A 919 22.55 19.61 -26.25
N PRO A 920 22.07 18.36 -26.29
CA PRO A 920 20.86 18.03 -27.04
C PRO A 920 19.61 18.59 -26.35
N PRO A 921 18.60 19.04 -27.11
CA PRO A 921 17.30 19.40 -26.54
C PRO A 921 16.67 18.17 -25.88
N CYS A 922 16.36 18.30 -24.60
CA CYS A 922 15.78 17.24 -23.77
C CYS A 922 14.54 17.81 -23.06
N TRP A 923 13.38 17.47 -23.62
CA TRP A 923 12.06 17.98 -23.26
C TRP A 923 11.14 16.91 -22.64
N CYS A 924 11.67 15.74 -22.30
CA CYS A 924 10.91 14.60 -21.74
C CYS A 924 10.12 14.92 -20.46
N VAL A 925 10.50 15.98 -19.73
CA VAL A 925 9.82 16.45 -18.53
C VAL A 925 8.92 17.68 -18.76
N MET A 926 8.90 18.22 -19.97
CA MET A 926 8.05 19.37 -20.34
C MET A 926 6.64 18.92 -20.73
N HIS A 927 5.99 18.20 -19.82
CA HIS A 927 4.58 17.83 -19.92
C HIS A 927 3.93 17.89 -18.53
N ASP A 928 2.62 17.94 -18.48
CA ASP A 928 1.88 17.98 -17.23
C ASP A 928 1.80 16.60 -16.57
N THR A 929 1.96 16.54 -15.25
CA THR A 929 1.73 15.30 -14.47
C THR A 929 0.26 14.94 -14.42
N ILE A 930 -0.09 13.66 -14.37
CA ILE A 930 -1.49 13.27 -14.11
C ILE A 930 -1.82 13.68 -12.68
N ALA A 931 -2.71 14.66 -12.54
CA ALA A 931 -3.18 15.20 -11.28
C ALA A 931 -4.56 14.62 -10.91
N PRO A 932 -4.94 14.67 -9.62
CA PRO A 932 -6.35 14.65 -9.21
C PRO A 932 -7.16 15.67 -10.01
N GLU A 933 -8.42 15.37 -10.30
CA GLU A 933 -9.35 16.23 -11.06
C GLU A 933 -9.37 17.66 -10.48
N GLY A 934 -9.41 17.78 -9.16
CA GLY A 934 -9.42 19.02 -8.41
C GLY A 934 -8.18 19.91 -8.60
N LEU A 935 -7.06 19.37 -9.11
CA LEU A 935 -5.86 20.10 -9.52
C LEU A 935 -5.53 19.98 -11.01
N GLY A 936 -6.36 19.29 -11.80
CA GLY A 936 -6.13 19.04 -13.21
C GLY A 936 -6.18 20.29 -14.09
N LEU A 937 -5.84 20.08 -15.36
CA LEU A 937 -6.31 20.93 -16.46
C LEU A 937 -7.63 20.34 -16.95
N PHE A 938 -8.66 21.19 -17.05
CA PHE A 938 -9.91 20.79 -17.70
C PHE A 938 -9.61 20.41 -19.16
N PRO A 939 -10.11 19.27 -19.68
CA PRO A 939 -9.84 18.86 -21.05
C PRO A 939 -10.32 19.94 -22.04
N LEU A 940 -9.42 20.45 -22.89
CA LEU A 940 -9.76 21.53 -23.82
C LEU A 940 -10.84 21.11 -24.84
N SER A 941 -11.00 19.81 -25.10
CA SER A 941 -12.08 19.22 -25.89
C SER A 941 -13.48 19.36 -25.28
N ILE A 942 -13.59 19.81 -24.02
CA ILE A 942 -14.87 20.04 -23.33
C ILE A 942 -15.28 21.52 -23.40
N VAL A 943 -14.40 22.43 -23.86
CA VAL A 943 -14.76 23.85 -24.10
C VAL A 943 -15.90 23.96 -25.11
N SER A 944 -15.86 23.16 -26.18
CA SER A 944 -16.92 23.05 -27.18
C SER A 944 -18.23 22.46 -26.60
N GLN A 945 -18.13 21.55 -25.63
CA GLN A 945 -19.28 20.88 -25.00
C GLN A 945 -19.97 21.73 -23.92
N LEU A 946 -19.22 22.58 -23.21
CA LEU A 946 -19.77 23.47 -22.19
C LEU A 946 -20.78 24.47 -22.76
N ARG A 947 -20.64 24.89 -24.03
CA ARG A 947 -21.61 25.78 -24.68
C ARG A 947 -22.97 25.10 -24.85
N ALA A 948 -23.00 23.84 -25.31
CA ALA A 948 -24.23 23.08 -25.54
C ALA A 948 -25.09 22.97 -24.28
N ILE A 949 -24.46 22.71 -23.12
CA ILE A 949 -25.15 22.67 -21.82
C ILE A 949 -25.79 24.03 -21.49
N THR A 950 -25.06 25.14 -21.74
CA THR A 950 -25.54 26.50 -21.40
C THR A 950 -26.47 27.16 -22.43
N GLN A 951 -26.76 26.50 -23.55
CA GLN A 951 -27.70 27.00 -24.57
C GLN A 951 -29.12 26.46 -24.38
N GLY A 952 -29.29 25.26 -23.81
CA GLY A 952 -30.61 24.73 -23.43
C GLY A 952 -31.35 25.63 -22.43
N ASP A 953 -30.68 26.02 -21.35
CA ASP A 953 -31.21 26.85 -20.24
C ASP A 953 -31.71 28.27 -20.65
N LYS A 954 -31.74 28.63 -21.94
CA LYS A 954 -32.07 29.98 -22.43
C LYS A 954 -33.24 30.08 -23.39
N GLU A 955 -33.66 29.01 -24.04
CA GLU A 955 -34.83 29.07 -24.93
C GLU A 955 -36.12 28.94 -24.12
N ASP A 956 -36.19 27.98 -23.19
CA ASP A 956 -37.33 27.75 -22.29
C ASP A 956 -37.65 28.97 -21.39
N ALA A 957 -36.63 29.76 -21.03
CA ALA A 957 -36.77 30.92 -20.15
C ALA A 957 -37.40 32.16 -20.82
N LEU A 958 -37.70 32.12 -22.13
CA LEU A 958 -38.19 33.27 -22.91
C LEU A 958 -39.66 33.17 -23.35
N GLU A 959 -40.20 31.98 -23.58
CA GLU A 959 -41.60 31.83 -24.05
C GLU A 959 -42.63 32.15 -22.96
N ASP A 960 -42.36 31.78 -21.69
CA ASP A 960 -43.31 31.90 -20.56
C ASP A 960 -43.55 33.36 -20.09
N SER A 961 -42.89 34.34 -20.71
CA SER A 961 -42.97 35.76 -20.35
C SER A 961 -44.14 36.54 -20.95
N ASN A 962 -44.96 35.92 -21.83
CA ASN A 962 -45.98 36.61 -22.64
C ASN A 962 -47.46 36.33 -22.25
N LEU A 963 -47.75 35.66 -21.13
CA LEU A 963 -49.12 35.19 -20.80
C LEU A 963 -49.69 35.61 -19.42
N ILE A 964 -49.38 36.80 -18.91
CA ILE A 964 -50.22 37.47 -17.90
C ILE A 964 -50.57 38.88 -18.35
N GLY A 965 -51.86 39.11 -18.61
CA GLY A 965 -52.36 40.35 -19.21
C GLY A 965 -53.78 40.76 -18.80
N THR A 966 -54.07 40.81 -17.49
CA THR A 966 -55.13 41.66 -16.88
C THR A 966 -54.90 41.78 -15.37
#